data_AF-A0A812M3A3-F1
#
_entry.id   AF-A0A812M3A3-F1
#
_cell.length_a   1.000
_cell.length_b   1.000
_cell.length_c   1.000
_cell.angle_alpha   90.00
_cell.angle_beta   90.00
_cell.angle_gamma   90.00
#
_symmetry.space_group_name_H-M   'P 1'
#
loop_
_entity.id
_entity.type
_entity.pdbx_description
1 polymer ?
#
loop_
_entity_poly.entity_id
_entity_poly.type
_entity_poly.pdbx_seq_one_letter_code
_entity_poly.pdbx_strand_id
1 'polypeptide(L)'
;MKHCLFLPACLAAGLALSFTGTLVIADEPATAEAKPVASEVKSEDNDEAEAEEKPAEEAEEDEKELSPAQKRARERAKKRQEEKTEAESKKVRYAWFVLDDELPESPGGSGPFGDLSIDLRKQIARIDAAAKDDKIQGLVLMFDSPSYGAGQRHELREAIARFRAKGKHAVAVLEAAEAASYLVACACDEVVMPESGYLVLPGVRAQPMFYKGLLAKVGVKADFIHVGDAKGAAEPYTRREWSKAVKENMTSLIDDMYEQMIDTIAMDRPMKRGAVIEAVDRGLLTASQALEAGLVDRLAYESSLRDELEKRHDSDNVVFVENYGKKKVDTDFSGPGGMFKLLGMIASGGKESSGRGDKIAIVYAVGPIMTGESETSPFGASSSVGSTTIVKALRDAEEDDQVKAIVLRVDSPGGSAVASDLIWNEIQTIEKPVVASMGNVAASGGYYISMGCDHVFAEPTTVTGSIGVVGGKMAIGGLLEKLGVTTDLIARGKNSGLFSTTEKFTEAEREVLQSLMDDTYEQFTAKAATGCELTQDRIKELGGGRVYTGRQAERLELIDELGDLRAAVTKAKTLAGLEADADVTIDAYPEAEDFFESLFGDNDEQREVRVRLDLGGVLPELEQAIQRAGWVRQLFAKEPMGLVMPYETEMTDSLEQCAGFALMLLFYVPLLIAYVWSIVWAYRDARGRGKPPVLVALLWGDEAKGKLVDLLTPRHDFVVRYQGGANAGHTVVVGGEVYKLSLLPSGVITEGVTSVITGGVVINPAKAIEELDELASRDVRGLEKNLKISDRAHVIMPWHFAEDRALDSNTSDGENIGTTQRGIGPCYRDKVGRSHAVRMGDLYRDDFRATVEKIVAAKTPVITAMSGGADPKLDATAIADQYLAFAERLRPHVCDTTEMLLTAAEAGKRILFEGAQGSLLGVDHGTYPFVTSSNSSGVGIPNGSGLPARYINHTLGVVKAYSTRVGGGPFPTEQDNADGQKLRDQGNEYGTVTKRPRRCGWLDTVALRYTARLGGVDAIAVMLLDVLSGFDEIKICNAYELDGKKTNVFPSHVDDLRRVKAVYESLPGWSEDLTGVRSMDDLPANAIGYINRVSELVGRP
;
A
#
# COMPACT_ATOMS: atom_id res chain seq x y z
N MET A 1 70.40 12.36 -10.79
CA MET A 1 71.28 11.24 -11.23
C MET A 1 70.37 10.20 -11.87
N LYS A 2 70.45 9.93 -13.18
CA LYS A 2 71.35 8.95 -13.85
C LYS A 2 71.07 7.49 -13.37
N HIS A 3 70.76 6.51 -14.23
CA HIS A 3 70.68 6.49 -15.71
C HIS A 3 69.93 5.23 -16.25
N CYS A 4 69.28 5.35 -17.44
CA CYS A 4 69.20 4.33 -18.53
C CYS A 4 68.44 3.00 -18.31
N LEU A 5 67.77 2.33 -19.28
CA LEU A 5 67.41 2.52 -20.72
C LEU A 5 66.00 1.87 -20.93
N PHE A 6 65.24 1.91 -22.04
CA PHE A 6 65.50 2.11 -23.49
C PHE A 6 64.29 2.80 -24.21
N LEU A 7 64.52 3.38 -25.40
CA LEU A 7 63.53 3.78 -26.45
C LEU A 7 63.45 2.69 -27.56
N PRO A 8 62.72 2.81 -28.72
CA PRO A 8 61.87 3.88 -29.31
C PRO A 8 60.37 3.45 -29.51
N ALA A 9 59.38 4.25 -29.95
CA ALA A 9 59.11 4.97 -31.24
C ALA A 9 59.02 4.04 -32.49
N CYS A 10 58.21 4.28 -33.55
CA CYS A 10 57.44 5.45 -34.04
C CYS A 10 55.95 5.06 -34.34
N LEU A 11 54.94 5.91 -34.59
CA LEU A 11 54.79 7.30 -35.09
C LEU A 11 54.81 7.46 -36.63
N ALA A 12 53.63 7.80 -37.19
CA ALA A 12 53.32 8.35 -38.53
C ALA A 12 53.36 7.47 -39.83
N ALA A 13 52.24 7.54 -40.57
CA ALA A 13 52.06 7.56 -42.02
C ALA A 13 52.51 6.36 -42.91
N GLY A 14 51.52 5.61 -43.40
CA GLY A 14 51.59 4.71 -44.58
C GLY A 14 50.33 3.83 -44.67
N LEU A 15 49.67 3.63 -45.83
CA LEU A 15 49.87 4.17 -47.18
C LEU A 15 48.56 4.77 -47.73
N ALA A 16 48.70 5.70 -48.68
CA ALA A 16 47.73 5.89 -49.75
C ALA A 16 48.39 5.45 -51.07
N LEU A 17 47.88 4.37 -51.68
CA LEU A 17 48.24 3.73 -52.97
C LEU A 17 47.32 2.48 -53.08
N SER A 18 46.74 2.05 -54.21
CA SER A 18 46.72 2.59 -55.58
C SER A 18 45.56 1.97 -56.41
N PHE A 19 45.23 2.62 -57.53
CA PHE A 19 44.87 2.08 -58.86
C PHE A 19 44.99 0.55 -59.08
N THR A 20 44.22 -0.11 -59.96
CA THR A 20 43.65 0.32 -61.28
C THR A 20 42.34 -0.41 -61.66
N GLY A 21 41.51 0.22 -62.51
CA GLY A 21 40.85 -0.32 -63.73
C GLY A 21 40.02 -1.64 -63.71
N THR A 22 38.99 -1.83 -64.56
CA THR A 22 38.80 -1.25 -65.90
C THR A 22 37.32 -1.28 -66.35
N LEU A 23 36.89 -0.16 -66.93
CA LEU A 23 35.92 0.09 -68.01
C LEU A 23 35.31 -1.13 -68.79
N VAL A 24 34.02 -1.10 -69.14
CA VAL A 24 33.43 -1.17 -70.53
C VAL A 24 31.91 -1.54 -70.59
N ILE A 25 31.07 -0.53 -70.91
CA ILE A 25 29.92 -0.47 -71.89
C ILE A 25 28.61 -1.29 -71.73
N ALA A 26 27.51 -0.63 -72.15
CA ALA A 26 26.12 -1.07 -72.50
C ALA A 26 25.08 -1.17 -71.36
N ASP A 27 23.84 -0.67 -71.51
CA ASP A 27 23.28 0.30 -72.49
C ASP A 27 21.96 0.95 -71.96
N GLU A 28 21.51 2.05 -72.57
CA GLU A 28 20.22 2.75 -72.31
C GLU A 28 19.06 2.24 -73.21
N PRO A 29 17.77 2.69 -73.11
CA PRO A 29 17.13 3.78 -72.32
C PRO A 29 15.93 3.23 -71.46
N ALA A 30 14.78 3.86 -71.11
CA ALA A 30 14.12 5.12 -71.49
C ALA A 30 13.03 5.64 -70.52
N THR A 31 12.87 6.97 -70.47
CA THR A 31 11.63 7.80 -70.37
C THR A 31 10.37 7.38 -69.57
N ALA A 32 10.09 8.11 -68.47
CA ALA A 32 8.87 8.91 -68.18
C ALA A 32 9.10 9.62 -66.82
N GLU A 33 9.11 10.95 -66.66
CA GLU A 33 8.02 11.95 -66.78
C GLU A 33 6.80 11.67 -65.85
N ALA A 34 6.30 12.59 -65.01
CA ALA A 34 6.53 14.05 -64.94
C ALA A 34 6.64 14.62 -63.49
N LYS A 35 6.80 15.95 -63.39
CA LYS A 35 7.30 16.75 -62.25
C LYS A 35 6.29 17.13 -61.14
N PRO A 36 6.77 17.62 -59.97
CA PRO A 36 5.96 18.09 -58.84
C PRO A 36 5.81 19.64 -58.79
N VAL A 37 5.14 20.16 -57.75
CA VAL A 37 5.35 21.44 -57.03
C VAL A 37 4.46 21.34 -55.77
N ALA A 38 4.98 21.29 -54.54
CA ALA A 38 5.70 22.31 -53.75
C ALA A 38 4.79 23.42 -53.19
N SER A 39 4.76 23.54 -51.87
CA SER A 39 3.98 24.52 -51.10
C SER A 39 4.90 25.28 -50.14
N GLU A 40 5.01 26.60 -50.28
CA GLU A 40 5.60 27.47 -49.27
C GLU A 40 4.54 27.96 -48.28
N VAL A 41 4.93 28.25 -47.03
CA VAL A 41 4.02 28.63 -45.94
C VAL A 41 4.21 30.09 -45.54
N LYS A 42 3.10 30.84 -45.57
CA LYS A 42 2.85 32.16 -44.96
C LYS A 42 1.33 32.33 -44.82
N SER A 43 0.80 33.09 -43.87
CA SER A 43 1.28 33.60 -42.56
C SER A 43 0.06 34.14 -41.80
N GLU A 44 0.26 34.48 -40.52
CA GLU A 44 -0.60 35.37 -39.71
C GLU A 44 -2.00 34.86 -39.30
N ASP A 45 -2.08 34.66 -37.97
CA ASP A 45 -3.07 35.21 -37.05
C ASP A 45 -4.41 34.50 -36.76
N ASN A 46 -4.78 34.65 -35.47
CA ASN A 46 -5.98 34.11 -34.82
C ASN A 46 -7.19 35.03 -35.06
N ASP A 47 -8.39 34.47 -34.88
CA ASP A 47 -9.41 35.13 -34.06
C ASP A 47 -10.27 34.04 -33.37
N GLU A 48 -10.61 34.27 -32.10
CA GLU A 48 -11.56 33.43 -31.36
C GLU A 48 -12.98 33.95 -31.60
N ALA A 49 -13.93 33.07 -31.94
CA ALA A 49 -15.31 33.45 -32.13
C ALA A 49 -16.29 32.39 -31.60
N GLU A 50 -17.17 32.87 -30.73
CA GLU A 50 -18.23 32.18 -30.01
C GLU A 50 -19.17 31.37 -30.91
N ALA A 51 -19.60 30.20 -30.44
CA ALA A 51 -20.61 29.38 -31.11
C ALA A 51 -22.03 29.86 -30.77
N GLU A 52 -22.46 31.00 -31.35
CA GLU A 52 -23.87 31.38 -31.34
C GLU A 52 -24.74 30.34 -32.05
N GLU A 53 -25.93 30.05 -31.50
CA GLU A 53 -26.97 29.32 -32.24
C GLU A 53 -27.44 30.14 -33.44
N LYS A 54 -27.48 29.53 -34.64
CA LYS A 54 -28.17 30.10 -35.80
C LYS A 54 -29.35 29.26 -36.26
N PRO A 55 -30.41 29.87 -36.82
CA PRO A 55 -31.71 29.21 -36.96
C PRO A 55 -31.74 28.18 -38.08
N ALA A 56 -32.69 27.25 -37.98
CA ALA A 56 -32.93 26.21 -38.99
C ALA A 56 -33.69 26.77 -40.21
N GLU A 57 -33.04 27.55 -41.07
CA GLU A 57 -33.66 28.15 -42.26
C GLU A 57 -32.77 28.14 -43.53
N GLU A 58 -31.88 27.14 -43.67
CA GLU A 58 -31.02 27.00 -44.87
C GLU A 58 -30.86 25.53 -45.34
N ALA A 59 -31.93 24.73 -45.22
CA ALA A 59 -31.90 23.26 -45.43
C ALA A 59 -32.89 22.71 -46.49
N GLU A 60 -33.47 23.54 -47.37
CA GLU A 60 -34.51 23.11 -48.34
C GLU A 60 -34.04 22.86 -49.79
N GLU A 61 -32.81 23.18 -50.19
CA GLU A 61 -32.41 23.06 -51.62
C GLU A 61 -32.08 21.63 -52.10
N ASP A 62 -31.89 20.65 -51.19
CA ASP A 62 -31.38 19.30 -51.50
C ASP A 62 -32.46 18.20 -51.59
N GLU A 63 -33.70 18.57 -51.95
CA GLU A 63 -34.89 17.71 -51.89
C GLU A 63 -35.14 16.83 -53.14
N LYS A 64 -34.41 17.06 -54.25
CA LYS A 64 -34.81 16.63 -55.61
C LYS A 64 -34.24 15.31 -56.15
N GLU A 65 -33.15 14.75 -55.61
CA GLU A 65 -32.54 13.49 -56.13
C GLU A 65 -32.54 12.31 -55.13
N LEU A 66 -33.34 12.36 -54.06
CA LEU A 66 -33.49 11.25 -53.12
C LEU A 66 -34.47 10.17 -53.61
N SER A 67 -33.95 8.96 -53.85
CA SER A 67 -34.76 7.82 -54.32
C SER A 67 -35.83 7.36 -53.30
N PRO A 68 -36.88 6.62 -53.73
CA PRO A 68 -37.92 6.10 -52.83
C PRO A 68 -37.39 5.18 -51.71
N ALA A 69 -36.22 4.55 -51.89
CA ALA A 69 -35.57 3.77 -50.85
C ALA A 69 -34.90 4.66 -49.80
N GLN A 70 -34.21 5.73 -50.24
CA GLN A 70 -33.54 6.68 -49.34
C GLN A 70 -34.55 7.49 -48.52
N LYS A 71 -35.66 7.97 -49.11
CA LYS A 71 -36.70 8.70 -48.34
C LYS A 71 -37.28 7.81 -47.22
N ARG A 72 -37.63 6.54 -47.52
CA ARG A 72 -38.07 5.54 -46.51
C ARG A 72 -37.01 5.20 -45.45
N ALA A 73 -35.73 5.22 -45.80
CA ALA A 73 -34.65 5.03 -44.83
C ALA A 73 -34.52 6.22 -43.88
N ARG A 74 -34.63 7.45 -44.40
CA ARG A 74 -34.58 8.71 -43.63
C ARG A 74 -35.80 8.85 -42.70
N GLU A 75 -37.01 8.49 -43.16
CA GLU A 75 -38.20 8.39 -42.32
C GLU A 75 -38.02 7.38 -41.16
N ARG A 76 -37.49 6.19 -41.45
CA ARG A 76 -37.22 5.17 -40.42
C ARG A 76 -36.13 5.59 -39.44
N ALA A 77 -35.12 6.34 -39.89
CA ALA A 77 -34.10 6.90 -39.02
C ALA A 77 -34.70 7.98 -38.10
N LYS A 78 -35.44 8.95 -38.66
CA LYS A 78 -36.08 10.02 -37.91
C LYS A 78 -37.06 9.47 -36.87
N LYS A 79 -37.95 8.54 -37.26
CA LYS A 79 -38.90 7.91 -36.34
C LYS A 79 -38.20 7.11 -35.23
N ARG A 80 -37.13 6.38 -35.55
CA ARG A 80 -36.28 5.72 -34.54
C ARG A 80 -35.59 6.68 -33.59
N GLN A 81 -35.32 7.91 -34.03
CA GLN A 81 -34.67 8.94 -33.23
C GLN A 81 -35.69 9.63 -32.32
N GLU A 82 -36.88 9.94 -32.84
CA GLU A 82 -38.05 10.42 -32.08
C GLU A 82 -38.46 9.39 -31.00
N GLU A 83 -38.61 8.11 -31.37
CA GLU A 83 -38.87 6.99 -30.46
C GLU A 83 -37.76 6.79 -29.41
N LYS A 84 -36.52 7.20 -29.70
CA LYS A 84 -35.39 7.12 -28.74
C LYS A 84 -35.47 8.25 -27.71
N THR A 85 -35.73 9.48 -28.15
CA THR A 85 -35.86 10.65 -27.27
C THR A 85 -37.06 10.49 -26.32
N GLU A 86 -38.18 9.95 -26.82
CA GLU A 86 -39.37 9.64 -26.00
C GLU A 86 -39.13 8.46 -25.01
N ALA A 87 -38.19 7.57 -25.29
CA ALA A 87 -37.77 6.50 -24.38
C ALA A 87 -36.70 6.93 -23.35
N GLU A 88 -35.98 8.03 -23.58
CA GLU A 88 -35.01 8.58 -22.62
C GLU A 88 -35.63 9.55 -21.61
N SER A 89 -36.74 10.21 -21.94
CA SER A 89 -37.45 11.12 -21.03
C SER A 89 -38.25 10.42 -19.92
N LYS A 90 -38.45 9.10 -20.01
CA LYS A 90 -39.17 8.28 -19.01
C LYS A 90 -38.26 7.56 -17.99
N LYS A 91 -36.98 7.93 -17.91
CA LYS A 91 -36.00 7.30 -17.01
C LYS A 91 -35.84 8.11 -15.74
N VAL A 92 -36.23 7.53 -14.60
CA VAL A 92 -35.93 8.09 -13.28
C VAL A 92 -34.49 7.73 -12.95
N ARG A 93 -33.69 8.69 -12.47
CA ARG A 93 -32.27 8.49 -12.20
C ARG A 93 -31.91 8.91 -10.79
N TYR A 94 -31.17 8.04 -10.11
CA TYR A 94 -30.56 8.31 -8.82
C TYR A 94 -29.04 8.36 -8.97
N ALA A 95 -28.41 9.42 -8.48
CA ALA A 95 -26.95 9.46 -8.38
C ALA A 95 -26.51 8.54 -7.23
N TRP A 96 -25.59 7.61 -7.50
CA TRP A 96 -25.18 6.59 -6.55
C TRP A 96 -23.70 6.77 -6.17
N PHE A 97 -23.47 6.96 -4.87
CA PHE A 97 -22.14 7.10 -4.29
C PHE A 97 -21.94 6.05 -3.20
N VAL A 98 -20.87 5.28 -3.34
CA VAL A 98 -20.20 4.71 -2.17
C VAL A 98 -19.33 5.83 -1.59
N LEU A 99 -19.33 5.96 -0.27
CA LEU A 99 -18.44 6.81 0.49
C LEU A 99 -17.34 5.90 1.06
N ASP A 100 -16.15 6.02 0.50
CA ASP A 100 -14.96 5.19 0.77
C ASP A 100 -14.42 5.45 2.20
N ASP A 101 -13.64 4.53 2.79
CA ASP A 101 -13.19 4.59 4.21
C ASP A 101 -12.56 5.96 4.59
N GLU A 102 -11.58 6.40 3.81
CA GLU A 102 -10.87 7.67 4.00
C GLU A 102 -11.31 8.73 2.97
N LEU A 103 -11.58 9.95 3.43
CA LEU A 103 -11.74 11.14 2.61
C LEU A 103 -10.69 12.19 3.02
N PRO A 104 -9.61 12.39 2.25
CA PRO A 104 -8.59 13.40 2.57
C PRO A 104 -9.14 14.84 2.58
N GLU A 105 -8.66 15.66 3.51
CA GLU A 105 -8.91 17.12 3.56
C GLU A 105 -8.28 17.85 2.37
N SER A 106 -6.96 17.71 2.23
CA SER A 106 -6.20 18.27 1.11
C SER A 106 -6.35 17.41 -0.15
N PRO A 107 -6.31 18.01 -1.36
CA PRO A 107 -6.22 17.25 -2.59
C PRO A 107 -5.03 16.29 -2.57
N GLY A 108 -5.32 14.99 -2.60
CA GLY A 108 -4.26 13.98 -2.70
C GLY A 108 -3.53 14.08 -4.04
N GLY A 109 -2.21 13.84 -4.01
CA GLY A 109 -1.42 13.59 -5.21
C GLY A 109 -1.99 12.38 -5.98
N SER A 110 -1.61 12.27 -7.25
CA SER A 110 -2.05 11.15 -8.09
C SER A 110 -1.64 9.80 -7.50
N GLY A 111 -2.48 8.76 -7.65
CA GLY A 111 -2.07 7.40 -7.33
C GLY A 111 -1.04 6.87 -8.34
N PRO A 112 -0.34 5.77 -8.04
CA PRO A 112 0.64 5.15 -8.96
C PRO A 112 0.09 4.70 -10.32
N PHE A 113 -1.23 4.77 -10.52
CA PHE A 113 -1.94 4.45 -11.76
C PHE A 113 -2.64 5.66 -12.41
N GLY A 114 -2.44 6.88 -11.90
CA GLY A 114 -3.08 8.10 -12.40
C GLY A 114 -4.52 8.33 -11.92
N ASP A 115 -5.10 7.39 -11.17
CA ASP A 115 -6.33 7.62 -10.42
C ASP A 115 -6.07 8.67 -9.33
N LEU A 116 -6.76 9.81 -9.41
CA LEU A 116 -6.84 10.78 -8.31
C LEU A 116 -7.69 10.19 -7.19
N SER A 117 -7.17 10.21 -5.96
CA SER A 117 -8.02 10.02 -4.79
C SER A 117 -9.08 11.12 -4.72
N ILE A 118 -10.25 10.76 -4.19
CA ILE A 118 -11.38 11.67 -4.05
C ILE A 118 -11.24 12.33 -2.67
N ASP A 119 -10.67 13.54 -2.66
CA ASP A 119 -10.73 14.40 -1.48
C ASP A 119 -12.17 14.84 -1.15
N LEU A 120 -12.36 15.29 0.08
CA LEU A 120 -13.64 15.76 0.62
C LEU A 120 -14.31 16.79 -0.31
N ARG A 121 -13.53 17.78 -0.79
CA ARG A 121 -14.01 18.86 -1.67
C ARG A 121 -14.54 18.29 -2.99
N LYS A 122 -13.81 17.38 -3.65
CA LYS A 122 -14.28 16.67 -4.86
C LYS A 122 -15.56 15.88 -4.57
N GLN A 123 -15.67 15.21 -3.41
CA GLN A 123 -16.86 14.43 -3.09
C GLN A 123 -18.10 15.31 -2.89
N ILE A 124 -17.97 16.39 -2.12
CA ILE A 124 -19.02 17.40 -1.92
C ILE A 124 -19.44 18.02 -3.25
N ALA A 125 -18.48 18.40 -4.10
CA ALA A 125 -18.75 18.99 -5.42
C ALA A 125 -19.57 18.06 -6.32
N ARG A 126 -19.38 16.73 -6.24
CA ARG A 126 -20.18 15.75 -7.00
C ARG A 126 -21.63 15.65 -6.48
N ILE A 127 -21.84 15.79 -5.17
CA ILE A 127 -23.18 15.82 -4.56
C ILE A 127 -23.90 17.14 -4.92
N ASP A 128 -23.22 18.28 -4.79
CA ASP A 128 -23.75 19.60 -5.20
C ASP A 128 -24.02 19.66 -6.73
N ALA A 129 -23.26 18.94 -7.56
CA ALA A 129 -23.54 18.79 -8.99
C ALA A 129 -24.81 17.94 -9.26
N ALA A 130 -24.96 16.80 -8.60
CA ALA A 130 -26.17 15.99 -8.68
C ALA A 130 -27.43 16.74 -8.17
N ALA A 131 -27.26 17.65 -7.20
CA ALA A 131 -28.33 18.54 -6.74
C ALA A 131 -28.78 19.50 -7.87
N LYS A 132 -27.85 20.00 -8.70
CA LYS A 132 -28.13 20.90 -9.83
C LYS A 132 -28.65 20.21 -11.09
N ASP A 133 -28.34 18.94 -11.34
CA ASP A 133 -28.71 18.25 -12.59
C ASP A 133 -30.17 17.77 -12.59
N ASP A 134 -31.05 18.42 -13.36
CA ASP A 134 -32.47 18.07 -13.50
C ASP A 134 -32.72 16.62 -13.97
N LYS A 135 -31.72 15.97 -14.58
CA LYS A 135 -31.80 14.56 -15.00
C LYS A 135 -31.65 13.59 -13.83
N ILE A 136 -31.21 14.05 -12.65
CA ILE A 136 -31.14 13.29 -11.40
C ILE A 136 -32.30 13.69 -10.48
N GLN A 137 -33.13 12.73 -10.08
CA GLN A 137 -34.29 12.93 -9.21
C GLN A 137 -34.04 12.50 -7.75
N GLY A 138 -32.91 11.85 -7.47
CA GLY A 138 -32.55 11.47 -6.10
C GLY A 138 -31.11 11.00 -5.92
N LEU A 139 -30.75 10.70 -4.67
CA LEU A 139 -29.41 10.35 -4.21
C LEU A 139 -29.46 9.01 -3.46
N VAL A 140 -28.49 8.13 -3.70
CA VAL A 140 -28.21 6.96 -2.85
C VAL A 140 -26.79 7.07 -2.31
N LEU A 141 -26.65 6.95 -0.99
CA LEU A 141 -25.37 6.87 -0.27
C LEU A 141 -25.21 5.50 0.36
N MET A 142 -24.07 4.86 0.10
CA MET A 142 -23.54 3.71 0.83
C MET A 142 -22.27 4.12 1.57
N PHE A 143 -21.92 3.39 2.62
CA PHE A 143 -20.78 3.71 3.50
C PHE A 143 -19.89 2.48 3.63
N ASP A 144 -18.64 2.56 3.18
CA ASP A 144 -17.65 1.49 3.37
C ASP A 144 -16.75 1.80 4.57
N SER A 145 -17.21 1.38 5.76
CA SER A 145 -16.44 1.43 7.02
C SER A 145 -15.83 2.80 7.44
N PRO A 146 -16.47 3.95 7.21
CA PRO A 146 -15.80 5.27 7.15
C PRO A 146 -15.17 5.76 8.45
N SER A 147 -13.91 6.20 8.35
CA SER A 147 -13.07 6.73 9.45
C SER A 147 -13.15 8.27 9.61
N TYR A 148 -14.09 8.94 8.94
CA TYR A 148 -14.16 10.41 8.82
C TYR A 148 -14.08 11.19 10.14
N GLY A 149 -13.36 12.31 10.08
CA GLY A 149 -13.31 13.31 11.14
C GLY A 149 -14.65 13.99 11.43
N ALA A 150 -14.73 14.76 12.51
CA ALA A 150 -15.99 15.33 12.98
C ALA A 150 -16.53 16.45 12.08
N GLY A 151 -15.65 17.30 11.53
CA GLY A 151 -15.99 18.32 10.53
C GLY A 151 -16.36 17.70 9.19
N GLN A 152 -15.54 16.77 8.69
CA GLN A 152 -15.83 16.04 7.43
C GLN A 152 -17.26 15.47 7.37
N ARG A 153 -17.77 14.94 8.49
CA ARG A 153 -19.16 14.49 8.59
C ARG A 153 -20.17 15.63 8.51
N HIS A 154 -19.90 16.80 9.08
CA HIS A 154 -20.75 17.98 8.96
C HIS A 154 -20.75 18.54 7.53
N GLU A 155 -19.60 18.74 6.87
CA GLU A 155 -19.59 19.20 5.47
C GLU A 155 -20.34 18.24 4.51
N LEU A 156 -20.21 16.91 4.71
CA LEU A 156 -20.99 15.90 3.98
C LEU A 156 -22.50 16.03 4.24
N ARG A 157 -22.90 16.27 5.50
CA ARG A 157 -24.32 16.49 5.85
C ARG A 157 -24.86 17.77 5.23
N GLU A 158 -24.09 18.84 5.18
CA GLU A 158 -24.50 20.08 4.50
C GLU A 158 -24.64 19.88 2.98
N ALA A 159 -23.79 19.07 2.36
CA ALA A 159 -23.97 18.66 0.96
C ALA A 159 -25.28 17.88 0.75
N ILE A 160 -25.64 16.97 1.68
CA ILE A 160 -26.91 16.24 1.66
C ILE A 160 -28.10 17.20 1.88
N ALA A 161 -28.00 18.15 2.81
CA ALA A 161 -29.02 19.15 3.07
C ALA A 161 -29.26 20.04 1.83
N ARG A 162 -28.19 20.48 1.16
CA ARG A 162 -28.25 21.24 -0.12
C ARG A 162 -28.88 20.42 -1.25
N PHE A 163 -28.64 19.11 -1.30
CA PHE A 163 -29.31 18.20 -2.24
C PHE A 163 -30.82 18.10 -1.96
N ARG A 164 -31.19 17.84 -0.71
CA ARG A 164 -32.60 17.73 -0.26
C ARG A 164 -33.38 19.03 -0.43
N ALA A 165 -32.72 20.19 -0.24
CA ALA A 165 -33.30 21.52 -0.46
C ALA A 165 -33.72 21.78 -1.92
N LYS A 166 -33.32 20.95 -2.89
CA LYS A 166 -33.83 20.97 -4.27
C LYS A 166 -35.11 20.14 -4.47
N GLY A 167 -35.70 19.60 -3.39
CA GLY A 167 -36.87 18.71 -3.45
C GLY A 167 -36.55 17.31 -3.97
N LYS A 168 -35.27 16.94 -4.02
CA LYS A 168 -34.78 15.64 -4.49
C LYS A 168 -34.58 14.70 -3.30
N HIS A 169 -34.99 13.44 -3.45
CA HIS A 169 -35.02 12.46 -2.36
C HIS A 169 -33.66 11.79 -2.13
N ALA A 170 -33.16 11.79 -0.89
CA ALA A 170 -31.90 11.16 -0.51
C ALA A 170 -32.11 9.89 0.35
N VAL A 171 -31.48 8.79 -0.03
CA VAL A 171 -31.49 7.51 0.69
C VAL A 171 -30.09 7.16 1.18
N ALA A 172 -29.96 6.78 2.46
CA ALA A 172 -28.79 6.10 2.99
C ALA A 172 -29.05 4.59 3.11
N VAL A 173 -28.08 3.77 2.72
CA VAL A 173 -28.10 2.32 2.87
C VAL A 173 -26.96 1.90 3.80
N LEU A 174 -27.29 1.14 4.84
CA LEU A 174 -26.36 0.70 5.88
C LEU A 174 -26.48 -0.82 6.08
N GLU A 175 -25.43 -1.60 5.84
CA GLU A 175 -25.44 -3.03 6.20
C GLU A 175 -25.34 -3.20 7.72
N ALA A 176 -24.36 -2.53 8.31
CA ALA A 176 -24.25 -2.19 9.72
C ALA A 176 -23.64 -0.78 9.82
N ALA A 177 -23.78 -0.11 10.96
CA ALA A 177 -23.25 1.25 11.12
C ALA A 177 -22.76 1.54 12.54
N GLU A 178 -21.67 2.29 12.63
CA GLU A 178 -21.27 2.99 13.86
C GLU A 178 -21.71 4.46 13.83
N ALA A 179 -21.53 5.16 14.95
CA ALA A 179 -21.95 6.55 15.11
C ALA A 179 -21.39 7.51 14.02
N ALA A 180 -20.19 7.26 13.51
CA ALA A 180 -19.60 8.08 12.45
C ALA A 180 -20.40 7.99 11.14
N SER A 181 -20.63 6.78 10.63
CA SER A 181 -21.43 6.54 9.42
C SER A 181 -22.89 6.96 9.63
N TYR A 182 -23.46 6.62 10.79
CA TYR A 182 -24.85 6.95 11.10
C TYR A 182 -25.12 8.46 11.18
N LEU A 183 -24.19 9.26 11.73
CA LEU A 183 -24.34 10.72 11.79
C LEU A 183 -24.37 11.40 10.41
N VAL A 184 -23.80 10.77 9.37
CA VAL A 184 -23.96 11.26 7.99
C VAL A 184 -25.24 10.70 7.38
N ALA A 185 -25.50 9.40 7.57
CA ALA A 185 -26.67 8.71 7.05
C ALA A 185 -28.01 9.30 7.54
N CYS A 186 -28.09 9.76 8.80
CA CYS A 186 -29.32 10.31 9.35
C CYS A 186 -29.76 11.62 8.67
N ALA A 187 -28.87 12.33 7.97
CA ALA A 187 -29.21 13.52 7.18
C ALA A 187 -29.95 13.22 5.86
N CYS A 188 -30.07 11.95 5.45
CA CYS A 188 -30.93 11.55 4.33
C CYS A 188 -32.43 11.63 4.69
N ASP A 189 -33.31 11.62 3.67
CA ASP A 189 -34.76 11.50 3.88
C ASP A 189 -35.17 10.11 4.35
N GLU A 190 -34.35 9.10 4.06
CA GLU A 190 -34.63 7.69 4.33
C GLU A 190 -33.34 6.93 4.66
N VAL A 191 -33.37 6.13 5.72
CA VAL A 191 -32.30 5.20 6.14
C VAL A 191 -32.80 3.76 6.02
N VAL A 192 -32.10 2.95 5.24
CA VAL A 192 -32.44 1.55 4.95
C VAL A 192 -31.34 0.62 5.49
N MET A 193 -31.74 -0.48 6.14
CA MET A 193 -30.84 -1.48 6.72
C MET A 193 -31.41 -2.90 6.50
N PRO A 194 -30.60 -3.95 6.23
CA PRO A 194 -31.13 -5.31 6.13
C PRO A 194 -31.57 -5.84 7.50
N GLU A 195 -32.47 -6.83 7.55
CA GLU A 195 -32.97 -7.38 8.83
C GLU A 195 -31.86 -7.94 9.74
N SER A 196 -30.76 -8.40 9.15
CA SER A 196 -29.55 -8.89 9.85
C SER A 196 -28.59 -7.78 10.30
N GLY A 197 -28.87 -6.52 9.97
CA GLY A 197 -28.03 -5.38 10.30
C GLY A 197 -28.11 -4.94 11.76
N TYR A 198 -27.22 -4.02 12.13
CA TYR A 198 -27.16 -3.45 13.47
C TYR A 198 -26.56 -2.04 13.48
N LEU A 199 -26.87 -1.29 14.54
CA LEU A 199 -26.51 0.12 14.73
C LEU A 199 -25.82 0.31 16.09
N VAL A 200 -24.59 0.81 16.06
CA VAL A 200 -23.70 1.04 17.22
C VAL A 200 -23.66 2.53 17.53
N LEU A 201 -24.30 2.95 18.63
CA LEU A 201 -24.38 4.34 19.11
C LEU A 201 -24.00 4.45 20.60
N PRO A 202 -22.78 4.10 21.03
CA PRO A 202 -22.39 3.97 22.44
C PRO A 202 -22.08 5.31 23.16
N GLY A 203 -22.44 6.45 22.58
CA GLY A 203 -22.11 7.78 23.10
C GLY A 203 -20.66 8.21 22.85
N VAL A 204 -20.22 9.25 23.56
CA VAL A 204 -18.88 9.87 23.41
C VAL A 204 -18.02 9.53 24.63
N ARG A 205 -16.75 9.13 24.39
CA ARG A 205 -15.82 8.71 25.45
C ARG A 205 -14.37 8.99 25.07
N ALA A 206 -13.63 9.71 25.93
CA ALA A 206 -12.17 9.77 25.85
C ALA A 206 -11.51 8.79 26.85
N GLN A 207 -10.43 8.12 26.43
CA GLN A 207 -9.63 7.26 27.31
C GLN A 207 -8.15 7.27 26.89
N PRO A 208 -7.35 8.27 27.30
CA PRO A 208 -5.91 8.27 27.06
C PRO A 208 -5.18 7.25 27.94
N MET A 209 -4.06 6.73 27.43
CA MET A 209 -3.12 5.91 28.18
C MET A 209 -2.12 6.79 28.96
N PHE A 210 -1.73 6.37 30.15
CA PHE A 210 -0.72 7.07 30.98
C PHE A 210 0.55 6.23 31.17
N TYR A 211 1.65 6.74 30.63
CA TYR A 211 2.93 6.04 30.48
C TYR A 211 3.92 6.27 31.63
N LYS A 212 3.74 7.25 32.52
CA LYS A 212 4.68 7.52 33.65
C LYS A 212 5.07 6.26 34.43
N GLY A 213 4.12 5.35 34.64
CA GLY A 213 4.35 4.07 35.33
C GLY A 213 5.24 3.09 34.55
N LEU A 214 5.18 3.11 33.22
CA LEU A 214 6.05 2.35 32.32
C LEU A 214 7.43 3.00 32.21
N LEU A 215 7.49 4.31 31.96
CA LEU A 215 8.72 5.09 31.83
C LEU A 215 9.62 4.92 33.08
N ALA A 216 9.05 5.03 34.28
CA ALA A 216 9.78 4.80 35.53
C ALA A 216 10.34 3.37 35.65
N LYS A 217 9.61 2.34 35.18
CA LYS A 217 10.13 0.95 35.15
C LYS A 217 11.33 0.81 34.22
N VAL A 218 11.25 1.36 33.00
CA VAL A 218 12.36 1.30 32.03
C VAL A 218 13.50 2.28 32.36
N GLY A 219 13.27 3.26 33.24
CA GLY A 219 14.29 4.23 33.69
C GLY A 219 14.34 5.54 32.90
N VAL A 220 13.42 5.72 31.95
CA VAL A 220 13.21 6.98 31.23
C VAL A 220 12.47 7.95 32.15
N LYS A 221 12.89 9.21 32.15
CA LYS A 221 12.33 10.28 32.98
C LYS A 221 11.77 11.37 32.07
N ALA A 222 10.44 11.43 31.94
CA ALA A 222 9.77 12.58 31.35
C ALA A 222 10.06 13.86 32.18
N ASP A 223 10.39 14.95 31.50
CA ASP A 223 10.70 16.24 32.11
C ASP A 223 10.11 17.36 31.26
N PHE A 224 8.83 17.67 31.51
CA PHE A 224 8.06 18.64 30.74
C PHE A 224 7.57 19.78 31.64
N ILE A 225 7.52 20.96 31.03
CA ILE A 225 6.95 22.20 31.53
C ILE A 225 5.67 22.46 30.72
N HIS A 226 4.72 23.19 31.29
CA HIS A 226 3.56 23.70 30.58
C HIS A 226 3.18 25.08 31.14
N VAL A 227 2.76 25.97 30.26
CA VAL A 227 2.17 27.27 30.60
C VAL A 227 0.69 27.19 30.22
N GLY A 228 -0.15 27.20 31.26
CA GLY A 228 -1.58 26.91 31.18
C GLY A 228 -1.96 25.65 31.96
N ASP A 229 -2.96 25.79 32.85
CA ASP A 229 -3.41 24.76 33.79
C ASP A 229 -4.15 23.58 33.12
N ALA A 230 -4.74 23.80 31.95
CA ALA A 230 -5.42 22.80 31.13
C ALA A 230 -4.58 22.29 29.95
N LYS A 231 -3.30 22.68 29.81
CA LYS A 231 -2.42 22.26 28.69
C LYS A 231 -1.92 20.81 28.85
N GLY A 232 -2.85 19.86 28.77
CA GLY A 232 -2.68 18.48 29.22
C GLY A 232 -1.78 17.55 28.39
N ALA A 233 -1.22 18.00 27.26
CA ALA A 233 -0.55 17.12 26.29
C ALA A 233 0.63 16.30 26.88
N ALA A 234 1.36 16.85 27.86
CA ALA A 234 2.46 16.15 28.53
C ALA A 234 2.02 15.28 29.73
N GLU A 235 0.74 15.29 30.12
CA GLU A 235 0.24 14.52 31.27
C GLU A 235 0.32 13.00 31.11
N PRO A 236 0.07 12.39 29.92
CA PRO A 236 0.33 10.97 29.68
C PRO A 236 1.73 10.51 30.14
N TYR A 237 2.75 11.32 29.93
CA TYR A 237 4.14 10.99 30.26
C TYR A 237 4.53 11.39 31.69
N THR A 238 3.94 12.46 32.22
CA THR A 238 4.29 13.05 33.52
C THR A 238 3.35 12.69 34.67
N ARG A 239 2.18 12.09 34.42
CA ARG A 239 1.14 11.70 35.40
C ARG A 239 0.68 10.25 35.23
N ARG A 240 -0.29 9.81 36.05
CA ARG A 240 -0.98 8.50 35.93
C ARG A 240 -2.48 8.63 35.61
N GLU A 241 -2.95 9.86 35.64
CA GLU A 241 -4.33 10.32 35.47
C GLU A 241 -4.25 11.83 35.18
N TRP A 242 -5.30 12.39 34.59
CA TRP A 242 -5.40 13.83 34.32
C TRP A 242 -5.23 14.67 35.60
N SER A 243 -4.74 15.90 35.47
CA SER A 243 -4.98 16.93 36.49
C SER A 243 -6.46 17.32 36.55
N LYS A 244 -6.83 18.05 37.60
CA LYS A 244 -8.21 18.53 37.80
C LYS A 244 -8.67 19.39 36.62
N ALA A 245 -7.89 20.42 36.25
CA ALA A 245 -8.23 21.36 35.20
C ALA A 245 -8.32 20.70 33.82
N VAL A 246 -7.37 19.84 33.46
CA VAL A 246 -7.43 19.05 32.21
C VAL A 246 -8.68 18.16 32.21
N LYS A 247 -8.99 17.45 33.31
CA LYS A 247 -10.18 16.60 33.39
C LYS A 247 -11.49 17.40 33.25
N GLU A 248 -11.57 18.58 33.88
CA GLU A 248 -12.75 19.46 33.80
C GLU A 248 -12.95 19.99 32.38
N ASN A 249 -11.88 20.42 31.69
CA ASN A 249 -11.98 20.84 30.28
C ASN A 249 -12.30 19.68 29.33
N MET A 250 -11.68 18.50 29.50
CA MET A 250 -12.03 17.30 28.71
C MET A 250 -13.48 16.87 28.91
N THR A 251 -14.02 16.98 30.13
CA THR A 251 -15.43 16.70 30.42
C THR A 251 -16.33 17.68 29.67
N SER A 252 -16.05 18.99 29.75
CA SER A 252 -16.81 20.03 29.03
C SER A 252 -16.75 19.89 27.50
N LEU A 253 -15.70 19.28 26.94
CA LEU A 253 -15.61 18.97 25.51
C LEU A 253 -16.48 17.76 25.17
N ILE A 254 -16.36 16.66 25.92
CA ILE A 254 -17.15 15.42 25.74
C ILE A 254 -18.65 15.70 25.88
N ASP A 255 -19.05 16.48 26.89
CA ASP A 255 -20.45 16.81 27.15
C ASP A 255 -21.06 17.60 25.96
N ASP A 256 -20.34 18.57 25.40
CA ASP A 256 -20.82 19.34 24.24
C ASP A 256 -20.85 18.51 22.95
N MET A 257 -19.87 17.62 22.73
CA MET A 257 -19.87 16.66 21.62
C MET A 257 -21.03 15.65 21.73
N TYR A 258 -21.34 15.17 22.93
CA TYR A 258 -22.48 14.28 23.19
C TYR A 258 -23.80 15.02 22.94
N GLU A 259 -23.96 16.23 23.48
CA GLU A 259 -25.11 17.09 23.21
C GLU A 259 -25.28 17.36 21.72
N GLN A 260 -24.19 17.62 20.99
CA GLN A 260 -24.21 17.74 19.52
C GLN A 260 -24.76 16.49 18.84
N MET A 261 -24.23 15.31 19.18
CA MET A 261 -24.71 14.03 18.62
C MET A 261 -26.22 13.81 18.89
N ILE A 262 -26.70 14.13 20.10
CA ILE A 262 -28.11 14.00 20.47
C ILE A 262 -28.99 15.01 19.70
N ASP A 263 -28.58 16.28 19.60
CA ASP A 263 -29.31 17.31 18.86
C ASP A 263 -29.36 16.99 17.36
N THR A 264 -28.24 16.59 16.76
CA THR A 264 -28.15 16.21 15.35
C THR A 264 -29.12 15.09 15.00
N ILE A 265 -29.07 13.96 15.74
CA ILE A 265 -29.95 12.82 15.45
C ILE A 265 -31.41 13.20 15.70
N ALA A 266 -31.73 13.95 16.77
CA ALA A 266 -33.10 14.38 17.07
C ALA A 266 -33.68 15.40 16.06
N MET A 267 -32.82 16.11 15.33
CA MET A 267 -33.20 17.05 14.28
C MET A 267 -33.52 16.32 12.97
N ASP A 268 -32.60 15.49 12.47
CA ASP A 268 -32.78 14.84 11.15
C ASP A 268 -33.78 13.67 11.22
N ARG A 269 -33.72 12.89 12.31
CA ARG A 269 -34.72 11.90 12.68
C ARG A 269 -35.68 12.62 13.63
N PRO A 270 -36.89 13.05 13.20
CA PRO A 270 -37.73 13.99 13.96
C PRO A 270 -38.29 13.36 15.25
N MET A 271 -37.43 13.30 16.27
CA MET A 271 -37.55 12.51 17.48
C MET A 271 -37.41 13.40 18.70
N LYS A 272 -37.96 12.96 19.83
CA LYS A 272 -37.68 13.63 21.11
C LYS A 272 -36.25 13.26 21.53
N ARG A 273 -35.42 14.24 21.89
CA ARG A 273 -34.06 14.03 22.42
C ARG A 273 -33.96 12.89 23.44
N GLY A 274 -34.92 12.75 24.35
CA GLY A 274 -34.96 11.65 25.34
C GLY A 274 -35.03 10.24 24.74
N ALA A 275 -35.64 10.05 23.56
CA ALA A 275 -35.65 8.76 22.85
C ALA A 275 -34.31 8.49 22.14
N VAL A 276 -33.62 9.54 21.67
CA VAL A 276 -32.25 9.42 21.14
C VAL A 276 -31.29 9.04 22.27
N ILE A 277 -31.42 9.68 23.45
CA ILE A 277 -30.66 9.31 24.66
C ILE A 277 -30.94 7.85 25.04
N GLU A 278 -32.21 7.41 25.07
CA GLU A 278 -32.52 6.00 25.37
C GLU A 278 -31.90 5.03 24.36
N ALA A 279 -31.84 5.37 23.08
CA ALA A 279 -31.15 4.54 22.08
C ALA A 279 -29.63 4.51 22.29
N VAL A 280 -29.03 5.65 22.66
CA VAL A 280 -27.59 5.76 22.96
C VAL A 280 -27.23 4.99 24.25
N ASP A 281 -28.08 5.02 25.27
CA ASP A 281 -27.92 4.25 26.51
C ASP A 281 -28.05 2.72 26.28
N ARG A 282 -28.74 2.28 25.23
CA ARG A 282 -28.72 0.87 24.76
C ARG A 282 -27.41 0.51 24.07
N GLY A 283 -26.76 1.47 23.40
CA GLY A 283 -25.43 1.39 22.79
C GLY A 283 -25.32 0.52 21.53
N LEU A 284 -26.03 -0.60 21.45
CA LEU A 284 -26.16 -1.48 20.29
C LEU A 284 -27.65 -1.81 20.07
N LEU A 285 -28.14 -1.56 18.87
CA LEU A 285 -29.49 -1.91 18.44
C LEU A 285 -29.42 -2.87 17.25
N THR A 286 -30.26 -3.90 17.22
CA THR A 286 -30.52 -4.65 15.97
C THR A 286 -31.29 -3.77 14.99
N ALA A 287 -31.28 -4.09 13.70
CA ALA A 287 -32.02 -3.34 12.70
C ALA A 287 -33.52 -3.18 13.06
N SER A 288 -34.17 -4.23 13.59
CA SER A 288 -35.56 -4.16 14.07
C SER A 288 -35.74 -3.20 15.25
N GLN A 289 -34.78 -3.13 16.18
CA GLN A 289 -34.80 -2.18 17.30
C GLN A 289 -34.51 -0.74 16.85
N ALA A 290 -33.66 -0.56 15.85
CA ALA A 290 -33.39 0.74 15.24
C ALA A 290 -34.62 1.27 14.45
N LEU A 291 -35.36 0.37 13.78
CA LEU A 291 -36.66 0.68 13.17
C LEU A 291 -37.71 1.04 14.24
N GLU A 292 -37.85 0.24 15.30
CA GLU A 292 -38.78 0.52 16.42
C GLU A 292 -38.48 1.86 17.11
N ALA A 293 -37.20 2.23 17.20
CA ALA A 293 -36.76 3.53 17.73
C ALA A 293 -36.93 4.71 16.75
N GLY A 294 -37.22 4.48 15.47
CA GLY A 294 -37.29 5.52 14.43
C GLY A 294 -35.93 5.99 13.88
N LEU A 295 -34.84 5.29 14.21
CA LEU A 295 -33.49 5.56 13.71
C LEU A 295 -33.27 5.04 12.29
N VAL A 296 -34.02 4.02 11.89
CA VAL A 296 -34.07 3.42 10.54
C VAL A 296 -35.52 3.50 10.06
N ASP A 297 -35.75 3.72 8.75
CA ASP A 297 -37.10 3.85 8.18
C ASP A 297 -37.65 2.54 7.61
N ARG A 298 -36.77 1.72 7.02
CA ARG A 298 -37.16 0.45 6.39
C ARG A 298 -36.11 -0.64 6.62
N LEU A 299 -36.62 -1.86 6.86
CA LEU A 299 -35.83 -3.08 6.73
C LEU A 299 -35.92 -3.60 5.30
N ALA A 300 -34.82 -3.52 4.56
CA ALA A 300 -34.70 -4.03 3.19
C ALA A 300 -33.22 -4.28 2.84
N TYR A 301 -33.00 -5.15 1.85
CA TYR A 301 -31.67 -5.39 1.28
C TYR A 301 -31.41 -4.40 0.14
N GLU A 302 -30.14 -4.00 -0.06
CA GLU A 302 -29.69 -3.13 -1.16
C GLU A 302 -30.23 -3.60 -2.53
N SER A 303 -30.20 -4.92 -2.77
CA SER A 303 -30.71 -5.57 -3.98
C SER A 303 -32.20 -5.35 -4.26
N SER A 304 -32.99 -4.94 -3.26
CA SER A 304 -34.42 -4.62 -3.38
C SER A 304 -34.68 -3.14 -3.61
N LEU A 305 -33.68 -2.26 -3.43
CA LEU A 305 -33.84 -0.81 -3.44
C LEU A 305 -34.33 -0.28 -4.80
N ARG A 306 -33.95 -0.92 -5.92
CA ARG A 306 -34.47 -0.55 -7.25
C ARG A 306 -35.98 -0.76 -7.33
N ASP A 307 -36.45 -1.97 -7.10
CA ASP A 307 -37.86 -2.34 -7.10
C ASP A 307 -38.70 -1.47 -6.15
N GLU A 308 -38.10 -0.96 -5.07
CA GLU A 308 -38.77 -0.07 -4.11
C GLU A 308 -38.84 1.39 -4.60
N LEU A 309 -37.79 1.90 -5.24
CA LEU A 309 -37.79 3.21 -5.87
C LEU A 309 -38.68 3.25 -7.12
N GLU A 310 -38.76 2.17 -7.89
CA GLU A 310 -39.67 2.04 -9.04
C GLU A 310 -41.13 2.17 -8.61
N LYS A 311 -41.49 1.53 -7.47
CA LYS A 311 -42.82 1.69 -6.83
C LYS A 311 -43.06 3.11 -6.30
N ARG A 312 -42.02 3.80 -5.78
CA ARG A 312 -42.14 5.19 -5.30
C ARG A 312 -42.43 6.18 -6.42
N HIS A 313 -41.90 5.94 -7.62
CA HIS A 313 -42.03 6.83 -8.78
C HIS A 313 -43.10 6.40 -9.81
N ASP A 314 -43.86 5.33 -9.53
CA ASP A 314 -44.86 4.74 -10.45
C ASP A 314 -44.25 4.43 -11.85
N SER A 315 -43.03 3.87 -11.86
CA SER A 315 -42.19 3.78 -13.06
C SER A 315 -41.24 2.58 -13.01
N ASP A 316 -41.41 1.63 -13.96
CA ASP A 316 -40.61 0.40 -14.13
C ASP A 316 -39.17 0.65 -14.69
N ASN A 317 -38.54 1.77 -14.33
CA ASN A 317 -37.40 2.32 -15.07
C ASN A 317 -36.48 3.22 -14.21
N VAL A 318 -36.08 2.74 -13.02
CA VAL A 318 -35.10 3.45 -12.17
C VAL A 318 -33.68 3.04 -12.53
N VAL A 319 -32.86 4.04 -12.87
CA VAL A 319 -31.46 3.88 -13.26
C VAL A 319 -30.55 4.47 -12.19
N PHE A 320 -29.70 3.64 -11.60
CA PHE A 320 -28.59 4.12 -10.77
C PHE A 320 -27.47 4.65 -11.67
N VAL A 321 -27.08 5.91 -11.45
CA VAL A 321 -25.92 6.52 -12.08
C VAL A 321 -24.75 6.38 -11.11
N GLU A 322 -24.22 5.15 -11.08
CA GLU A 322 -23.01 4.78 -10.36
C GLU A 322 -21.86 5.73 -10.70
N ASN A 323 -21.09 6.14 -9.69
CA ASN A 323 -19.92 6.99 -9.86
C ASN A 323 -20.21 8.34 -10.56
N TYR A 324 -21.40 8.93 -10.34
CA TYR A 324 -21.78 10.24 -10.88
C TYR A 324 -20.66 11.28 -10.70
N GLY A 325 -20.33 12.02 -11.77
CA GLY A 325 -19.27 13.03 -11.78
C GLY A 325 -17.82 12.53 -11.71
N LYS A 326 -17.54 11.23 -11.56
CA LYS A 326 -16.17 10.69 -11.56
C LYS A 326 -15.64 10.66 -13.00
N LYS A 327 -14.58 11.42 -13.31
CA LYS A 327 -13.87 11.31 -14.61
C LYS A 327 -13.41 9.85 -14.78
N LYS A 328 -13.84 9.15 -15.83
CA LYS A 328 -13.32 7.82 -16.16
C LYS A 328 -11.91 7.98 -16.73
N VAL A 329 -10.89 7.55 -15.98
CA VAL A 329 -9.56 7.32 -16.54
C VAL A 329 -9.68 6.16 -17.53
N ASP A 330 -9.28 6.38 -18.78
CA ASP A 330 -9.39 5.40 -19.85
C ASP A 330 -8.16 4.48 -19.84
N THR A 331 -8.23 3.45 -18.99
CA THR A 331 -7.13 2.52 -18.68
C THR A 331 -6.72 1.59 -19.85
N ASP A 332 -7.32 1.74 -21.04
CA ASP A 332 -6.86 1.03 -22.24
C ASP A 332 -5.62 1.69 -22.86
N PHE A 333 -4.46 1.18 -22.43
CA PHE A 333 -3.15 1.46 -23.00
C PHE A 333 -2.73 0.45 -24.08
N SER A 334 -3.58 -0.51 -24.47
CA SER A 334 -3.20 -1.66 -25.31
C SER A 334 -3.08 -1.36 -26.81
N GLY A 335 -3.73 -0.29 -27.29
CA GLY A 335 -3.66 0.13 -28.68
C GLY A 335 -2.35 0.85 -29.05
N PRO A 336 -2.02 1.01 -30.35
CA PRO A 336 -0.80 1.70 -30.80
C PRO A 336 -0.74 3.20 -30.43
N GLY A 337 -1.88 3.81 -30.05
CA GLY A 337 -1.93 5.15 -29.46
C GLY A 337 -1.65 5.18 -27.94
N GLY A 338 -1.57 4.04 -27.26
CA GLY A 338 -1.40 3.93 -25.81
C GLY A 338 -0.12 4.60 -25.30
N MET A 339 0.98 4.48 -26.03
CA MET A 339 2.23 5.21 -25.72
C MET A 339 2.06 6.73 -25.84
N PHE A 340 1.26 7.22 -26.78
CA PHE A 340 0.96 8.65 -26.93
C PHE A 340 -0.05 9.16 -25.90
N LYS A 341 -1.02 8.34 -25.46
CA LYS A 341 -1.85 8.62 -24.27
C LYS A 341 -1.00 8.73 -23.01
N LEU A 342 -0.07 7.79 -22.81
CA LEU A 342 0.82 7.75 -21.65
C LEU A 342 1.78 8.94 -21.64
N LEU A 343 2.42 9.26 -22.78
CA LEU A 343 3.18 10.51 -22.93
C LEU A 343 2.29 11.74 -22.77
N GLY A 344 1.04 11.67 -23.19
CA GLY A 344 0.02 12.70 -22.98
C GLY A 344 -0.17 12.99 -21.49
N MET A 345 -0.54 11.99 -20.69
CA MET A 345 -0.68 12.13 -19.24
C MET A 345 0.61 12.62 -18.55
N ILE A 346 1.78 12.14 -18.98
CA ILE A 346 3.08 12.56 -18.43
C ILE A 346 3.46 14.01 -18.83
N ALA A 347 3.03 14.48 -20.00
CA ALA A 347 3.23 15.86 -20.46
C ALA A 347 2.12 16.82 -20.01
N SER A 348 0.95 16.28 -19.61
CA SER A 348 -0.19 17.02 -19.05
C SER A 348 -0.33 16.75 -17.55
N GLY A 349 0.76 17.01 -16.80
CA GLY A 349 0.62 17.37 -15.38
C GLY A 349 -0.44 18.46 -15.25
N GLY A 350 -1.32 18.34 -14.26
CA GLY A 350 -2.76 18.65 -14.35
C GLY A 350 -3.23 20.11 -14.53
N LYS A 351 -2.60 20.92 -15.38
CA LYS A 351 -3.06 22.27 -15.73
C LYS A 351 -4.29 22.20 -16.64
N GLU A 352 -5.47 22.19 -16.02
CA GLU A 352 -6.69 22.66 -16.69
C GLU A 352 -6.44 24.10 -17.19
N SER A 353 -6.96 24.43 -18.37
CA SER A 353 -6.59 25.64 -19.10
C SER A 353 -6.83 26.90 -18.27
N SER A 354 -5.82 27.78 -18.16
CA SER A 354 -5.87 29.02 -17.39
C SER A 354 -6.95 29.97 -17.93
N GLY A 355 -8.16 29.85 -17.41
CA GLY A 355 -9.28 30.72 -17.72
C GLY A 355 -8.97 32.15 -17.29
N ARG A 356 -9.40 33.12 -18.12
CA ARG A 356 -9.10 34.54 -17.97
C ARG A 356 -9.97 35.26 -16.92
N GLY A 357 -10.38 34.53 -15.88
CA GLY A 357 -11.31 34.97 -14.83
C GLY A 357 -10.66 35.08 -13.46
N ASP A 358 -11.47 35.44 -12.47
CA ASP A 358 -11.03 35.60 -11.08
C ASP A 358 -10.92 34.25 -10.35
N LYS A 359 -10.02 34.18 -9.36
CA LYS A 359 -9.74 32.98 -8.56
C LYS A 359 -9.90 33.25 -7.06
N ILE A 360 -10.15 32.19 -6.31
CA ILE A 360 -9.92 32.10 -4.85
C ILE A 360 -8.89 30.99 -4.62
N ALA A 361 -7.81 31.28 -3.91
CA ALA A 361 -6.82 30.28 -3.52
C ALA A 361 -7.22 29.59 -2.22
N ILE A 362 -7.04 28.27 -2.10
CA ILE A 362 -7.17 27.54 -0.84
C ILE A 362 -5.81 27.00 -0.42
N VAL A 363 -5.24 27.55 0.66
CA VAL A 363 -3.98 27.10 1.27
C VAL A 363 -4.30 26.04 2.34
N TYR A 364 -3.78 24.83 2.18
CA TYR A 364 -4.05 23.71 3.09
C TYR A 364 -2.96 23.55 4.16
N ALA A 365 -3.34 23.71 5.43
CA ALA A 365 -2.51 23.47 6.60
C ALA A 365 -3.01 22.22 7.35
N VAL A 366 -2.77 21.04 6.76
CA VAL A 366 -3.24 19.73 7.25
C VAL A 366 -2.08 18.94 7.87
N GLY A 367 -2.18 18.66 9.18
CA GLY A 367 -1.19 17.93 9.98
C GLY A 367 -0.42 18.79 11.01
N PRO A 368 0.54 18.21 11.75
CA PRO A 368 1.30 18.94 12.78
C PRO A 368 2.22 20.03 12.17
N ILE A 369 2.28 21.20 12.82
CA ILE A 369 3.04 22.36 12.31
C ILE A 369 4.52 22.30 12.72
N MET A 370 5.43 22.36 11.76
CA MET A 370 6.87 22.18 11.92
C MET A 370 7.67 23.30 11.24
N THR A 371 8.90 23.53 11.68
CA THR A 371 9.82 24.50 11.05
C THR A 371 10.53 23.86 9.87
N GLY A 372 10.45 24.49 8.69
CA GLY A 372 11.04 23.98 7.45
C GLY A 372 10.00 23.76 6.37
N GLU A 373 10.29 22.89 5.41
CA GLU A 373 9.37 22.49 4.34
C GLU A 373 8.36 21.45 4.85
N SER A 374 7.19 21.36 4.21
CA SER A 374 6.19 20.34 4.51
C SER A 374 6.70 18.96 4.11
N GLU A 375 6.45 17.94 4.93
CA GLU A 375 6.78 16.55 4.59
C GLU A 375 5.51 15.73 4.40
N THR A 376 5.37 15.11 3.23
CA THR A 376 4.28 14.19 2.88
C THR A 376 4.81 12.77 2.80
N SER A 377 4.15 11.83 3.51
CA SER A 377 4.49 10.40 3.41
C SER A 377 4.17 9.86 2.00
N PRO A 378 5.06 9.12 1.32
CA PRO A 378 4.80 8.50 0.01
C PRO A 378 3.65 7.49 -0.05
N PHE A 379 3.01 7.20 1.10
CA PHE A 379 1.83 6.35 1.22
C PHE A 379 0.62 7.08 1.84
N GLY A 380 0.63 8.43 1.87
CA GLY A 380 -0.48 9.28 2.35
C GLY A 380 -0.70 9.29 3.87
N ALA A 381 -0.26 8.26 4.59
CA ALA A 381 -0.57 8.01 6.01
C ALA A 381 -0.13 9.10 7.02
N SER A 382 0.66 10.10 6.61
CA SER A 382 0.97 11.28 7.42
C SER A 382 1.49 12.44 6.57
N SER A 383 1.05 13.65 6.92
CA SER A 383 1.60 14.93 6.45
C SER A 383 2.06 15.78 7.64
N SER A 384 3.04 16.64 7.42
CA SER A 384 3.41 17.72 8.35
C SER A 384 3.44 19.06 7.62
N VAL A 385 3.03 20.12 8.35
CA VAL A 385 2.83 21.46 7.80
C VAL A 385 4.10 22.28 8.05
N GLY A 386 4.92 22.44 7.03
CA GLY A 386 6.17 23.19 7.12
C GLY A 386 5.97 24.69 6.96
N SER A 387 6.51 25.48 7.89
CA SER A 387 6.46 26.95 7.84
C SER A 387 6.94 27.54 6.51
N THR A 388 8.02 27.01 5.93
CA THR A 388 8.58 27.49 4.67
C THR A 388 7.63 27.25 3.51
N THR A 389 6.99 26.07 3.45
CA THR A 389 6.06 25.71 2.37
C THR A 389 4.76 26.52 2.47
N ILE A 390 4.20 26.73 3.67
CA ILE A 390 2.98 27.53 3.83
C ILE A 390 3.26 29.03 3.60
N VAL A 391 4.38 29.57 4.10
CA VAL A 391 4.79 30.96 3.81
C VAL A 391 5.00 31.17 2.31
N LYS A 392 5.63 30.21 1.61
CA LYS A 392 5.74 30.26 0.15
C LYS A 392 4.37 30.19 -0.53
N ALA A 393 3.51 29.26 -0.14
CA ALA A 393 2.17 29.08 -0.71
C ALA A 393 1.27 30.32 -0.54
N LEU A 394 1.38 31.02 0.58
CA LEU A 394 0.72 32.30 0.83
C LEU A 394 1.23 33.40 -0.12
N ARG A 395 2.56 33.51 -0.30
CA ARG A 395 3.17 34.46 -1.26
C ARG A 395 2.83 34.14 -2.72
N ASP A 396 2.88 32.86 -3.11
CA ASP A 396 2.54 32.42 -4.46
C ASP A 396 1.07 32.77 -4.81
N ALA A 397 0.17 32.78 -3.82
CA ALA A 397 -1.23 33.20 -3.96
C ALA A 397 -1.43 34.73 -3.89
N GLU A 398 -0.54 35.45 -3.20
CA GLU A 398 -0.53 36.92 -3.18
C GLU A 398 0.04 37.51 -4.48
N GLU A 399 1.07 36.90 -5.06
CA GLU A 399 1.70 37.34 -6.31
C GLU A 399 0.86 37.05 -7.57
N ASP A 400 -0.15 36.16 -7.51
CA ASP A 400 -1.07 35.91 -8.63
C ASP A 400 -2.19 36.97 -8.70
N ASP A 401 -2.09 37.90 -9.67
CA ASP A 401 -3.10 38.92 -9.99
C ASP A 401 -4.53 38.37 -10.21
N GLN A 402 -4.69 37.10 -10.59
CA GLN A 402 -6.01 36.47 -10.76
C GLN A 402 -6.63 36.05 -9.42
N VAL A 403 -5.83 35.72 -8.40
CA VAL A 403 -6.31 35.42 -7.04
C VAL A 403 -6.79 36.72 -6.39
N LYS A 404 -8.05 36.73 -5.92
CA LYS A 404 -8.68 37.91 -5.30
C LYS A 404 -8.81 37.83 -3.78
N ALA A 405 -8.81 36.63 -3.23
CA ALA A 405 -8.73 36.35 -1.80
C ALA A 405 -8.22 34.92 -1.57
N ILE A 406 -7.77 34.66 -0.35
CA ILE A 406 -7.16 33.40 0.10
C ILE A 406 -8.04 32.77 1.19
N VAL A 407 -8.18 31.44 1.16
CA VAL A 407 -8.81 30.67 2.24
C VAL A 407 -7.77 29.74 2.86
N LEU A 408 -7.53 29.86 4.15
CA LEU A 408 -6.63 28.98 4.90
C LEU A 408 -7.44 27.81 5.50
N ARG A 409 -7.40 26.64 4.87
CA ARG A 409 -8.04 25.42 5.39
C ARG A 409 -7.10 24.74 6.39
N VAL A 410 -7.45 24.77 7.67
CA VAL A 410 -6.64 24.27 8.78
C VAL A 410 -7.24 22.98 9.31
N ASP A 411 -6.48 21.89 9.29
CA ASP A 411 -6.74 20.70 10.10
C ASP A 411 -5.45 20.28 10.83
N SER A 412 -5.20 20.90 11.97
CA SER A 412 -3.94 20.80 12.70
C SER A 412 -4.13 20.79 14.23
N PRO A 413 -3.48 19.85 14.96
CA PRO A 413 -3.33 19.92 16.41
C PRO A 413 -2.28 20.97 16.86
N GLY A 414 -1.66 21.68 15.91
CA GLY A 414 -0.56 22.61 16.14
C GLY A 414 0.81 21.94 16.09
N GLY A 415 1.78 22.54 16.76
CA GLY A 415 3.16 22.05 16.79
C GLY A 415 4.12 23.14 17.25
N SER A 416 5.16 23.41 16.46
CA SER A 416 6.15 24.44 16.74
C SER A 416 5.53 25.84 16.76
N ALA A 417 5.70 26.54 17.89
CA ALA A 417 5.25 27.92 18.05
C ALA A 417 5.97 28.88 17.10
N VAL A 418 7.26 28.65 16.83
CA VAL A 418 8.04 29.48 15.88
C VAL A 418 7.54 29.31 14.45
N ALA A 419 7.22 28.07 14.05
CA ALA A 419 6.64 27.81 12.73
C ALA A 419 5.25 28.44 12.57
N SER A 420 4.42 28.33 13.62
CA SER A 420 3.08 28.94 13.65
C SER A 420 3.16 30.47 13.59
N ASP A 421 4.15 31.07 14.28
CA ASP A 421 4.36 32.51 14.27
C ASP A 421 4.84 33.03 12.90
N LEU A 422 5.75 32.31 12.24
CA LEU A 422 6.21 32.68 10.88
C LEU A 422 5.05 32.66 9.87
N ILE A 423 4.13 31.68 9.97
CA ILE A 423 2.93 31.64 9.14
C ILE A 423 1.96 32.78 9.51
N TRP A 424 1.69 33.00 10.80
CA TRP A 424 0.82 34.09 11.26
C TRP A 424 1.33 35.47 10.82
N ASN A 425 2.63 35.72 10.95
CA ASN A 425 3.26 36.98 10.52
C ASN A 425 3.12 37.18 9.02
N GLU A 426 3.24 36.11 8.21
CA GLU A 426 3.05 36.20 6.77
C GLU A 426 1.62 36.58 6.40
N ILE A 427 0.62 35.95 7.02
CA ILE A 427 -0.80 36.27 6.81
C ILE A 427 -1.07 37.76 7.11
N GLN A 428 -0.46 38.29 8.18
CA GLN A 428 -0.54 39.70 8.58
C GLN A 428 0.20 40.68 7.63
N THR A 429 0.85 40.20 6.57
CA THR A 429 1.52 41.02 5.54
C THR A 429 0.88 40.94 4.15
N ILE A 430 -0.20 40.18 3.99
CA ILE A 430 -0.97 40.03 2.74
C ILE A 430 -1.96 41.21 2.62
N GLU A 431 -2.11 41.79 1.43
CA GLU A 431 -3.08 42.86 1.16
C GLU A 431 -4.44 42.34 0.67
N LYS A 432 -4.49 41.12 0.08
CA LYS A 432 -5.74 40.42 -0.24
C LYS A 432 -6.43 39.85 1.02
N PRO A 433 -7.77 39.76 1.06
CA PRO A 433 -8.47 39.16 2.18
C PRO A 433 -8.08 37.68 2.39
N VAL A 434 -7.85 37.29 3.65
CA VAL A 434 -7.56 35.92 4.06
C VAL A 434 -8.62 35.43 5.04
N VAL A 435 -9.28 34.31 4.74
CA VAL A 435 -10.32 33.72 5.58
C VAL A 435 -9.90 32.33 6.07
N ALA A 436 -9.94 32.07 7.38
CA ALA A 436 -9.68 30.74 7.91
C ALA A 436 -10.93 29.84 7.83
N SER A 437 -10.72 28.57 7.52
CA SER A 437 -11.69 27.48 7.65
C SER A 437 -11.06 26.37 8.49
N MET A 438 -11.54 26.18 9.72
CA MET A 438 -11.07 25.12 10.61
C MET A 438 -11.88 23.83 10.37
N GLY A 439 -11.20 22.77 9.95
CA GLY A 439 -11.79 21.43 9.75
C GLY A 439 -11.94 20.66 11.07
N ASN A 440 -11.35 19.47 11.18
CA ASN A 440 -11.57 18.61 12.35
C ASN A 440 -10.90 19.14 13.64
N VAL A 441 -9.68 19.67 13.52
CA VAL A 441 -8.89 20.23 14.62
C VAL A 441 -8.22 21.52 14.16
N ALA A 442 -8.25 22.57 14.97
CA ALA A 442 -7.45 23.78 14.74
C ALA A 442 -6.95 24.30 16.08
N ALA A 443 -6.15 23.48 16.76
CA ALA A 443 -5.74 23.69 18.14
C ALA A 443 -4.28 24.16 18.23
N SER A 444 -3.96 24.91 19.28
CA SER A 444 -2.60 25.37 19.59
C SER A 444 -1.99 26.16 18.42
N GLY A 445 -1.03 25.58 17.69
CA GLY A 445 -0.46 26.21 16.49
C GLY A 445 -1.49 26.39 15.36
N GLY A 446 -2.47 25.48 15.23
CA GLY A 446 -3.57 25.62 14.26
C GLY A 446 -4.41 26.87 14.54
N TYR A 447 -4.76 27.11 15.81
CA TYR A 447 -5.43 28.34 16.23
C TYR A 447 -4.54 29.58 16.01
N TYR A 448 -3.23 29.46 16.31
CA TYR A 448 -2.25 30.54 16.14
C TYR A 448 -2.19 31.05 14.69
N ILE A 449 -2.25 30.15 13.69
CA ILE A 449 -2.29 30.57 12.28
C ILE A 449 -3.67 31.10 11.87
N SER A 450 -4.77 30.49 12.33
CA SER A 450 -6.13 30.92 11.98
C SER A 450 -6.48 32.32 12.49
N MET A 451 -6.07 32.67 13.72
CA MET A 451 -6.31 33.99 14.32
C MET A 451 -5.50 35.14 13.67
N GLY A 452 -4.78 34.87 12.58
CA GLY A 452 -4.13 35.88 11.74
C GLY A 452 -4.97 36.32 10.53
N CYS A 453 -6.06 35.62 10.23
CA CYS A 453 -6.97 35.87 9.12
C CYS A 453 -8.01 36.97 9.44
N ASP A 454 -8.56 37.63 8.41
CA ASP A 454 -9.59 38.67 8.55
C ASP A 454 -10.94 38.14 9.07
N HIS A 455 -11.14 36.82 8.98
CA HIS A 455 -12.33 36.14 9.45
C HIS A 455 -12.07 34.65 9.67
N VAL A 456 -12.66 34.06 10.70
CA VAL A 456 -12.39 32.69 11.14
C VAL A 456 -13.69 31.88 11.25
N PHE A 457 -13.87 30.94 10.32
CA PHE A 457 -14.89 29.90 10.44
C PHE A 457 -14.35 28.65 11.13
N ALA A 458 -15.19 28.00 11.93
CA ALA A 458 -14.99 26.62 12.33
C ALA A 458 -16.29 25.81 12.21
N GLU A 459 -16.17 24.51 12.04
CA GLU A 459 -17.31 23.61 12.06
C GLU A 459 -17.80 23.39 13.52
N PRO A 460 -19.10 23.11 13.77
CA PRO A 460 -19.65 23.02 15.13
C PRO A 460 -18.93 22.02 16.06
N THR A 461 -18.34 20.97 15.48
CA THR A 461 -17.60 19.91 16.18
C THR A 461 -16.07 20.10 16.19
N THR A 462 -15.51 21.08 15.48
CA THR A 462 -14.06 21.33 15.39
C THR A 462 -13.43 21.45 16.77
N VAL A 463 -12.30 20.78 17.01
CA VAL A 463 -11.54 20.94 18.26
C VAL A 463 -10.53 22.08 18.12
N THR A 464 -10.83 23.24 18.71
CA THR A 464 -10.07 24.50 18.52
C THR A 464 -9.56 25.09 19.86
N GLY A 465 -8.85 26.22 19.77
CA GLY A 465 -8.25 26.92 20.90
C GLY A 465 -6.92 26.29 21.35
N SER A 466 -6.88 25.73 22.55
CA SER A 466 -5.65 25.27 23.24
C SER A 466 -4.57 26.35 23.38
N ILE A 467 -4.98 27.60 23.62
CA ILE A 467 -4.08 28.76 23.79
C ILE A 467 -3.24 28.56 25.06
N GLY A 468 -2.00 28.10 24.90
CA GLY A 468 -1.11 27.64 25.96
C GLY A 468 0.09 26.88 25.38
N VAL A 469 1.19 26.80 26.13
CA VAL A 469 2.50 26.30 25.63
C VAL A 469 2.94 25.06 26.41
N VAL A 470 3.55 24.08 25.75
CA VAL A 470 4.10 22.87 26.37
C VAL A 470 5.45 22.56 25.73
N GLY A 471 6.43 22.12 26.54
CA GLY A 471 7.78 21.86 26.08
C GLY A 471 8.58 21.07 27.13
N GLY A 472 9.62 20.35 26.71
CA GLY A 472 10.39 19.53 27.64
C GLY A 472 11.33 18.56 26.96
N LYS A 473 11.60 17.43 27.63
CA LYS A 473 12.33 16.29 27.05
C LYS A 473 12.12 14.97 27.77
N MET A 474 12.46 13.88 27.08
CA MET A 474 12.57 12.53 27.62
C MET A 474 14.03 12.21 27.96
N ALA A 475 14.38 12.22 29.25
CA ALA A 475 15.73 11.86 29.70
C ALA A 475 15.89 10.33 29.82
N ILE A 476 16.68 9.72 28.94
CA ILE A 476 16.85 8.26 28.83
C ILE A 476 18.08 7.70 29.55
N GLY A 477 18.89 8.50 30.25
CA GLY A 477 20.13 8.04 30.88
C GLY A 477 19.93 6.84 31.83
N GLY A 478 18.82 6.82 32.58
CA GLY A 478 18.46 5.70 33.47
C GLY A 478 17.91 4.45 32.76
N LEU A 479 17.68 4.50 31.45
CA LEU A 479 17.47 3.32 30.59
C LEU A 479 18.83 2.83 30.05
N LEU A 480 19.69 3.73 29.58
CA LEU A 480 21.05 3.37 29.14
C LEU A 480 21.84 2.69 30.26
N GLU A 481 21.81 3.24 31.47
CA GLU A 481 22.43 2.66 32.68
C GLU A 481 21.99 1.20 32.92
N LYS A 482 20.70 0.90 32.75
CA LYS A 482 20.13 -0.47 32.90
C LYS A 482 20.53 -1.42 31.77
N LEU A 483 20.91 -0.89 30.61
CA LEU A 483 21.47 -1.65 29.49
C LEU A 483 23.00 -1.82 29.62
N GLY A 484 23.61 -1.35 30.73
CA GLY A 484 25.05 -1.40 30.95
C GLY A 484 25.84 -0.28 30.25
N VAL A 485 25.16 0.81 29.89
CA VAL A 485 25.68 1.86 29.00
C VAL A 485 25.80 3.17 29.77
N THR A 486 27.03 3.69 29.84
CA THR A 486 27.38 4.90 30.59
C THR A 486 27.76 6.05 29.66
N THR A 487 27.53 7.28 30.10
CA THR A 487 27.97 8.50 29.42
C THR A 487 28.84 9.31 30.38
N ASP A 488 30.06 9.66 29.95
CA ASP A 488 30.94 10.59 30.67
C ASP A 488 30.79 11.99 30.06
N LEU A 489 30.63 13.02 30.89
CA LEU A 489 30.18 14.35 30.45
C LEU A 489 31.20 15.45 30.78
N ILE A 490 31.75 16.04 29.73
CA ILE A 490 32.61 17.24 29.83
C ILE A 490 31.79 18.48 29.40
N ALA A 491 31.12 19.09 30.37
CA ALA A 491 30.29 20.30 30.16
C ALA A 491 31.08 21.62 30.28
N ARG A 492 30.62 22.68 29.60
CA ARG A 492 31.06 24.08 29.77
C ARG A 492 29.87 25.02 29.57
N GLY A 493 29.74 26.03 30.43
CA GLY A 493 28.55 26.90 30.50
C GLY A 493 27.42 26.30 31.33
N LYS A 494 26.68 27.16 32.07
CA LYS A 494 25.67 26.78 33.09
C LYS A 494 24.57 25.87 32.56
N ASN A 495 24.18 26.06 31.30
CA ASN A 495 22.95 25.51 30.69
C ASN A 495 23.24 24.62 29.45
N SER A 496 24.42 24.00 29.39
CA SER A 496 24.87 23.22 28.23
C SER A 496 24.14 21.88 28.04
N GLY A 497 23.35 21.45 29.04
CA GLY A 497 22.54 20.24 29.01
C GLY A 497 21.10 20.43 28.51
N LEU A 498 20.67 21.64 28.10
CA LEU A 498 19.33 21.91 27.57
C LEU A 498 18.86 20.81 26.59
N PHE A 499 19.63 20.58 25.51
CA PHE A 499 19.34 19.57 24.48
C PHE A 499 19.94 18.16 24.74
N SER A 500 20.36 17.89 25.99
CA SER A 500 20.80 16.55 26.41
C SER A 500 19.61 15.60 26.54
N THR A 501 19.63 14.48 25.82
CA THR A 501 18.64 13.40 25.94
C THR A 501 18.96 12.39 27.04
N THR A 502 20.13 12.44 27.67
CA THR A 502 20.48 11.52 28.77
C THR A 502 20.00 12.05 30.13
N GLU A 503 20.04 13.36 30.33
CA GLU A 503 19.77 14.02 31.61
C GLU A 503 18.48 14.87 31.61
N LYS A 504 17.95 15.09 32.81
CA LYS A 504 16.87 16.07 33.06
C LYS A 504 17.38 17.50 32.88
N PHE A 505 16.48 18.48 32.89
CA PHE A 505 16.88 19.87 33.10
C PHE A 505 17.39 20.04 34.54
N THR A 506 18.56 20.65 34.69
CA THR A 506 18.94 21.29 35.94
C THR A 506 18.00 22.48 36.23
N GLU A 507 17.97 22.97 37.47
CA GLU A 507 17.09 24.11 37.81
C GLU A 507 17.41 25.34 36.95
N ALA A 508 18.69 25.56 36.64
CA ALA A 508 19.18 26.62 35.78
C ALA A 508 18.68 26.57 34.32
N GLU A 509 18.43 25.36 33.83
CA GLU A 509 17.95 25.11 32.48
C GLU A 509 16.41 25.12 32.44
N ARG A 510 15.78 24.69 33.55
CA ARG A 510 14.35 24.86 33.78
C ARG A 510 13.96 26.33 33.86
N GLU A 511 14.72 27.16 34.57
CA GLU A 511 14.58 28.63 34.61
C GLU A 511 14.53 29.23 33.20
N VAL A 512 15.47 28.83 32.33
CA VAL A 512 15.55 29.36 30.95
C VAL A 512 14.45 28.83 30.05
N LEU A 513 14.10 27.53 30.12
CA LEU A 513 13.01 26.99 29.34
C LEU A 513 11.64 27.54 29.79
N GLN A 514 11.46 27.76 31.09
CA GLN A 514 10.27 28.41 31.64
C GLN A 514 10.14 29.83 31.08
N SER A 515 11.20 30.66 31.15
CA SER A 515 11.18 32.02 30.59
C SER A 515 10.80 32.02 29.10
N LEU A 516 11.41 31.15 28.28
CA LEU A 516 11.08 31.03 26.86
C LEU A 516 9.61 30.65 26.63
N MET A 517 9.06 29.75 27.45
CA MET A 517 7.66 29.32 27.34
C MET A 517 6.68 30.38 27.85
N ASP A 518 7.04 31.15 28.88
CA ASP A 518 6.25 32.28 29.38
C ASP A 518 6.23 33.41 28.33
N ASP A 519 7.38 33.77 27.75
CA ASP A 519 7.49 34.73 26.65
C ASP A 519 6.67 34.29 25.42
N THR A 520 6.72 33.00 25.08
CA THR A 520 5.93 32.41 23.98
C THR A 520 4.43 32.48 24.26
N TYR A 521 4.01 32.24 25.52
CA TYR A 521 2.60 32.32 25.92
C TYR A 521 2.10 33.77 25.95
N GLU A 522 2.93 34.71 26.38
CA GLU A 522 2.62 36.13 26.37
C GLU A 522 2.38 36.62 24.92
N GLN A 523 3.25 36.25 23.98
CA GLN A 523 3.07 36.53 22.55
C GLN A 523 1.82 35.88 21.97
N PHE A 524 1.57 34.59 22.27
CA PHE A 524 0.39 33.88 21.77
C PHE A 524 -0.91 34.52 22.28
N THR A 525 -0.99 34.83 23.58
CA THR A 525 -2.18 35.49 24.16
C THR A 525 -2.35 36.92 23.65
N ALA A 526 -1.28 37.67 23.39
CA ALA A 526 -1.35 39.01 22.81
C ALA A 526 -1.85 39.00 21.36
N LYS A 527 -1.37 38.09 20.52
CA LYS A 527 -1.79 37.99 19.11
C LYS A 527 -3.21 37.44 18.98
N ALA A 528 -3.59 36.47 19.83
CA ALA A 528 -4.97 36.00 19.93
C ALA A 528 -5.92 37.12 20.36
N ALA A 529 -5.52 37.98 21.30
CA ALA A 529 -6.32 39.13 21.72
C ALA A 529 -6.57 40.12 20.56
N THR A 530 -5.55 40.39 19.74
CA THR A 530 -5.74 41.18 18.50
C THR A 530 -6.67 40.49 17.51
N GLY A 531 -6.45 39.20 17.23
CA GLY A 531 -7.14 38.45 16.17
C GLY A 531 -8.62 38.16 16.39
N CYS A 532 -9.14 38.29 17.61
CA CYS A 532 -10.58 38.18 17.91
C CYS A 532 -11.13 39.38 18.70
N GLU A 533 -10.44 40.53 18.64
CA GLU A 533 -10.78 41.80 19.30
C GLU A 533 -10.99 41.75 20.84
N LEU A 534 -10.65 40.64 21.49
CA LEU A 534 -10.76 40.46 22.94
C LEU A 534 -9.59 41.08 23.72
N THR A 535 -9.75 41.30 25.03
CA THR A 535 -8.64 41.73 25.88
C THR A 535 -7.69 40.56 26.18
N GLN A 536 -6.38 40.83 26.30
CA GLN A 536 -5.40 39.80 26.61
C GLN A 536 -5.66 39.09 27.95
N ASP A 537 -6.21 39.79 28.95
CA ASP A 537 -6.65 39.18 30.21
C ASP A 537 -7.81 38.19 30.01
N ARG A 538 -8.76 38.51 29.12
CA ARG A 538 -9.84 37.59 28.73
C ARG A 538 -9.29 36.36 27.99
N ILE A 539 -8.30 36.54 27.11
CA ILE A 539 -7.60 35.43 26.45
C ILE A 539 -6.79 34.59 27.44
N LYS A 540 -6.22 35.18 28.50
CA LYS A 540 -5.55 34.45 29.59
C LYS A 540 -6.54 33.66 30.46
N GLU A 541 -7.78 34.14 30.63
CA GLU A 541 -8.88 33.42 31.28
C GLU A 541 -9.40 32.24 30.43
N LEU A 542 -9.67 32.48 29.14
CA LEU A 542 -10.17 31.47 28.19
C LEU A 542 -9.09 30.47 27.75
N GLY A 543 -7.82 30.87 27.80
CA GLY A 543 -6.68 30.05 27.42
C GLY A 543 -6.28 29.03 28.49
N GLY A 544 -5.06 29.15 29.00
CA GLY A 544 -4.45 28.14 29.86
C GLY A 544 -4.37 26.74 29.23
N GLY A 545 -4.42 26.63 27.89
CA GLY A 545 -4.39 25.39 27.14
C GLY A 545 -5.73 24.68 26.92
N ARG A 546 -6.86 25.27 27.37
CA ARG A 546 -8.23 24.74 27.19
C ARG A 546 -8.57 24.52 25.71
N VAL A 547 -9.14 23.37 25.37
CA VAL A 547 -9.76 23.13 24.06
C VAL A 547 -11.27 23.34 24.13
N TYR A 548 -11.85 23.67 22.98
CA TYR A 548 -13.28 23.95 22.80
C TYR A 548 -13.79 23.26 21.53
N THR A 549 -15.09 22.92 21.48
CA THR A 549 -15.76 22.68 20.20
C THR A 549 -15.90 24.01 19.44
N GLY A 550 -16.04 24.01 18.11
CA GLY A 550 -16.30 25.24 17.34
C GLY A 550 -17.52 26.00 17.88
N ARG A 551 -18.58 25.25 18.22
CA ARG A 551 -19.80 25.78 18.87
C ARG A 551 -19.56 26.38 20.26
N GLN A 552 -18.52 25.96 20.98
CA GLN A 552 -18.07 26.62 22.21
C GLN A 552 -17.20 27.85 21.92
N ALA A 553 -16.34 27.80 20.89
CA ALA A 553 -15.46 28.89 20.52
C ALA A 553 -16.22 30.13 20.01
N GLU A 554 -17.26 29.94 19.18
CA GLU A 554 -18.17 31.00 18.71
C GLU A 554 -18.82 31.72 19.91
N ARG A 555 -19.41 30.95 20.83
CA ARG A 555 -20.03 31.45 22.07
C ARG A 555 -19.06 32.10 23.06
N LEU A 556 -17.75 31.97 22.82
CA LEU A 556 -16.68 32.56 23.63
C LEU A 556 -15.92 33.66 22.88
N GLU A 557 -16.37 34.05 21.68
CA GLU A 557 -15.78 35.09 20.85
C GLU A 557 -14.32 34.76 20.47
N LEU A 558 -14.00 33.46 20.31
CA LEU A 558 -12.68 32.96 19.87
C LEU A 558 -12.62 32.64 18.37
N ILE A 559 -13.77 32.61 17.69
CA ILE A 559 -13.94 32.54 16.24
C ILE A 559 -15.14 33.43 15.90
N ASP A 560 -15.26 33.86 14.64
CA ASP A 560 -16.33 34.77 14.24
C ASP A 560 -17.70 34.07 14.07
N GLU A 561 -17.72 32.94 13.35
CA GLU A 561 -18.96 32.32 12.85
C GLU A 561 -18.78 30.80 12.62
N LEU A 562 -19.84 30.02 12.81
CA LEU A 562 -19.85 28.60 12.44
C LEU A 562 -20.01 28.39 10.93
N GLY A 563 -19.14 27.61 10.29
CA GLY A 563 -19.22 27.35 8.85
C GLY A 563 -18.23 26.33 8.29
N ASP A 564 -18.58 25.79 7.12
CA ASP A 564 -17.78 24.84 6.33
C ASP A 564 -16.75 25.58 5.42
N LEU A 565 -15.93 24.82 4.69
CA LEU A 565 -15.00 25.37 3.67
C LEU A 565 -15.74 26.21 2.61
N ARG A 566 -17.01 25.89 2.32
CA ARG A 566 -17.85 26.64 1.37
C ARG A 566 -18.24 28.01 1.92
N ALA A 567 -18.61 28.12 3.19
CA ALA A 567 -18.86 29.39 3.87
C ALA A 567 -17.63 30.31 3.81
N ALA A 568 -16.44 29.76 4.10
CA ALA A 568 -15.18 30.49 4.01
C ALA A 568 -14.88 31.00 2.58
N VAL A 569 -15.08 30.17 1.55
CA VAL A 569 -14.93 30.58 0.14
C VAL A 569 -15.94 31.67 -0.25
N THR A 570 -17.20 31.58 0.19
CA THR A 570 -18.20 32.63 -0.05
C THR A 570 -17.84 33.94 0.67
N LYS A 571 -17.35 33.89 1.90
CA LYS A 571 -16.85 35.07 2.62
C LYS A 571 -15.67 35.73 1.91
N ALA A 572 -14.70 34.92 1.46
CA ALA A 572 -13.52 35.39 0.74
C ALA A 572 -13.90 36.16 -0.54
N LYS A 573 -14.88 35.66 -1.32
CA LYS A 573 -15.46 36.40 -2.46
C LYS A 573 -16.02 37.76 -2.04
N THR A 574 -16.88 37.79 -1.02
CA THR A 574 -17.54 39.03 -0.58
C THR A 574 -16.54 40.06 -0.03
N LEU A 575 -15.51 39.63 0.69
CA LEU A 575 -14.43 40.52 1.14
C LEU A 575 -13.59 41.05 -0.04
N ALA A 576 -13.39 40.25 -1.09
CA ALA A 576 -12.75 40.65 -2.34
C ALA A 576 -13.64 41.54 -3.26
N GLY A 577 -14.86 41.88 -2.84
CA GLY A 577 -15.81 42.67 -3.63
C GLY A 577 -16.49 41.89 -4.76
N LEU A 578 -16.42 40.56 -4.75
CA LEU A 578 -17.13 39.67 -5.69
C LEU A 578 -18.50 39.25 -5.12
N GLU A 579 -19.47 39.02 -6.00
CA GLU A 579 -20.78 38.48 -5.61
C GLU A 579 -20.66 37.09 -4.99
N ALA A 580 -21.50 36.79 -4.00
CA ALA A 580 -21.41 35.57 -3.19
C ALA A 580 -21.54 34.26 -4.01
N ASP A 581 -22.30 34.31 -5.10
CA ASP A 581 -22.53 33.21 -6.04
C ASP A 581 -21.71 33.32 -7.35
N ALA A 582 -20.82 34.32 -7.48
CA ALA A 582 -19.96 34.51 -8.66
C ALA A 582 -19.17 33.22 -9.00
N ASP A 583 -19.09 32.88 -10.28
CA ASP A 583 -18.32 31.72 -10.73
C ASP A 583 -16.83 32.09 -10.79
N VAL A 584 -16.00 31.34 -10.07
CA VAL A 584 -14.55 31.62 -9.89
C VAL A 584 -13.78 30.30 -9.86
N THR A 585 -12.54 30.31 -10.32
CA THR A 585 -11.66 29.14 -10.21
C THR A 585 -11.19 28.96 -8.76
N ILE A 586 -11.10 27.72 -8.29
CA ILE A 586 -10.67 27.39 -6.92
C ILE A 586 -9.36 26.58 -6.97
N ASP A 587 -8.25 27.30 -6.96
CA ASP A 587 -6.89 26.75 -7.00
C ASP A 587 -6.45 26.30 -5.60
N ALA A 588 -5.67 25.22 -5.53
CA ALA A 588 -5.23 24.59 -4.28
C ALA A 588 -3.72 24.77 -4.09
N TYR A 589 -3.34 25.19 -2.88
CA TYR A 589 -1.98 25.58 -2.51
C TYR A 589 -1.50 24.83 -1.25
N PRO A 590 -0.24 24.36 -1.19
CA PRO A 590 0.69 24.25 -2.31
C PRO A 590 0.11 23.39 -3.44
N GLU A 591 0.59 23.58 -4.68
CA GLU A 591 0.20 22.70 -5.80
C GLU A 591 0.50 21.24 -5.41
N ALA A 592 -0.43 20.32 -5.69
CA ALA A 592 -0.27 18.93 -5.31
C ALA A 592 0.82 18.26 -6.15
N GLU A 593 1.95 17.90 -5.53
CA GLU A 593 3.04 17.16 -6.18
C GLU A 593 2.49 15.92 -6.89
N ASP A 594 2.85 15.74 -8.16
CA ASP A 594 2.47 14.54 -8.90
C ASP A 594 3.16 13.31 -8.30
N PHE A 595 2.59 12.11 -8.47
CA PHE A 595 3.15 10.85 -7.91
C PHE A 595 4.63 10.67 -8.27
N PHE A 596 5.00 11.09 -9.47
CA PHE A 596 6.36 10.99 -9.98
C PHE A 596 7.27 12.11 -9.46
N GLU A 597 6.75 13.28 -9.09
CA GLU A 597 7.56 14.36 -8.52
C GLU A 597 7.90 14.07 -7.05
N SER A 598 6.92 13.69 -6.24
CA SER A 598 7.17 13.26 -4.86
C SER A 598 8.12 12.05 -4.77
N LEU A 599 8.06 11.12 -5.74
CA LEU A 599 8.91 9.92 -5.79
C LEU A 599 10.30 10.15 -6.40
N PHE A 600 10.50 11.17 -7.25
CA PHE A 600 11.76 11.39 -7.99
C PHE A 600 12.38 12.81 -7.85
N GLY A 601 11.78 13.72 -7.10
CA GLY A 601 12.31 15.08 -6.85
C GLY A 601 13.68 15.10 -6.16
N ASP A 602 14.43 16.18 -6.34
CA ASP A 602 15.83 16.29 -5.89
C ASP A 602 15.98 16.46 -4.37
N ASN A 603 16.64 15.49 -3.72
CA ASN A 603 17.70 15.66 -2.69
C ASN A 603 17.99 14.32 -1.98
N ASP A 604 18.78 13.45 -2.64
CA ASP A 604 19.00 12.07 -2.16
C ASP A 604 19.82 11.94 -0.86
N GLU A 605 20.56 12.96 -0.42
CA GLU A 605 21.25 12.92 0.89
C GLU A 605 20.30 13.03 2.09
N GLN A 606 19.05 13.49 1.92
CA GLN A 606 18.09 13.62 3.02
C GLN A 606 17.13 12.43 3.16
N ARG A 607 17.02 11.55 2.14
CA ARG A 607 15.99 10.49 2.11
C ARG A 607 16.22 9.35 3.11
N GLU A 608 17.46 8.95 3.40
CA GLU A 608 17.73 7.81 4.30
C GLU A 608 17.31 8.03 5.77
N VAL A 609 17.14 9.29 6.20
CA VAL A 609 16.74 9.60 7.59
C VAL A 609 15.22 9.48 7.79
N ARG A 610 14.42 9.80 6.76
CA ARG A 610 12.96 10.01 6.90
C ARG A 610 12.14 8.72 7.10
N VAL A 611 12.67 7.54 6.72
CA VAL A 611 11.91 6.26 6.70
C VAL A 611 11.89 5.52 8.07
N ARG A 612 12.14 6.22 9.19
CA ARG A 612 12.02 5.67 10.57
C ARG A 612 10.91 6.29 11.42
N LEU A 613 10.16 7.24 10.85
CA LEU A 613 9.14 8.04 11.53
C LEU A 613 7.74 7.40 11.46
N ASP A 614 7.44 6.45 12.37
CA ASP A 614 6.07 5.91 12.55
C ASP A 614 5.71 5.60 14.02
N LEU A 615 6.38 6.28 14.96
CA LEU A 615 6.05 6.26 16.41
C LEU A 615 6.28 7.63 17.08
N GLY A 616 6.62 8.67 16.30
CA GLY A 616 7.22 9.92 16.81
C GLY A 616 6.24 11.06 17.11
N GLY A 617 5.03 11.05 16.54
CA GLY A 617 4.09 12.19 16.43
C GLY A 617 3.54 12.81 17.72
N VAL A 618 4.08 12.46 18.89
CA VAL A 618 3.74 13.06 20.19
C VAL A 618 4.99 13.53 20.97
N LEU A 619 6.21 13.06 20.64
CA LEU A 619 7.44 13.37 21.40
C LEU A 619 8.73 13.31 20.54
N PRO A 620 9.15 14.42 19.90
CA PRO A 620 10.38 14.48 19.11
C PRO A 620 11.66 14.14 19.90
N GLU A 621 11.74 14.48 21.20
CA GLU A 621 12.92 14.14 22.00
C GLU A 621 13.03 12.65 22.33
N LEU A 622 11.91 11.91 22.32
CA LEU A 622 11.94 10.45 22.48
C LEU A 622 12.57 9.78 21.25
N GLU A 623 12.27 10.30 20.06
CA GLU A 623 12.88 9.83 18.83
C GLU A 623 14.37 10.19 18.78
N GLN A 624 14.75 11.44 19.08
CA GLN A 624 16.17 11.80 19.19
C GLN A 624 16.89 10.98 20.27
N ALA A 625 16.21 10.53 21.31
CA ALA A 625 16.77 9.62 22.31
C ALA A 625 16.92 8.17 21.79
N ILE A 626 16.03 7.70 20.92
CA ILE A 626 16.15 6.41 20.21
C ILE A 626 17.28 6.46 19.16
N GLN A 627 17.38 7.55 18.38
CA GLN A 627 18.50 7.82 17.48
C GLN A 627 19.82 7.90 18.27
N ARG A 628 19.84 8.63 19.41
CA ARG A 628 20.94 8.63 20.40
C ARG A 628 20.97 7.37 21.30
N ALA A 629 20.33 6.28 20.89
CA ALA A 629 20.61 4.91 21.31
C ALA A 629 21.07 4.01 20.15
N GLY A 630 21.08 4.51 18.91
CA GLY A 630 21.63 3.82 17.73
C GLY A 630 23.15 3.63 17.82
N TRP A 631 23.90 4.67 18.22
CA TRP A 631 25.35 4.59 18.45
C TRP A 631 25.72 3.57 19.54
N VAL A 632 24.85 3.40 20.54
CA VAL A 632 24.98 2.37 21.58
C VAL A 632 24.83 0.97 20.99
N ARG A 633 23.91 0.79 20.04
CA ARG A 633 23.75 -0.47 19.28
C ARG A 633 24.95 -0.74 18.37
N GLN A 634 25.58 0.30 17.83
CA GLN A 634 26.84 0.22 17.09
C GLN A 634 28.05 -0.09 17.99
N LEU A 635 28.09 0.38 19.25
CA LEU A 635 29.13 0.03 20.22
C LEU A 635 29.17 -1.47 20.59
N PHE A 636 28.09 -2.22 20.33
CA PHE A 636 28.06 -3.68 20.43
C PHE A 636 28.23 -4.40 19.08
N ALA A 637 28.30 -3.67 17.96
CA ALA A 637 28.73 -4.20 16.67
C ALA A 637 30.26 -4.20 16.59
N LYS A 638 30.86 -5.29 16.10
CA LYS A 638 32.32 -5.50 16.10
C LYS A 638 32.99 -4.91 14.86
N GLU A 639 32.87 -3.60 14.66
CA GLU A 639 33.49 -2.91 13.52
C GLU A 639 34.54 -1.86 13.94
N PRO A 640 35.62 -1.67 13.16
CA PRO A 640 36.70 -0.75 13.50
C PRO A 640 36.39 0.69 13.03
N MET A 641 36.28 1.63 13.97
CA MET A 641 36.17 3.06 13.63
C MET A 641 37.54 3.73 13.47
N GLY A 642 37.69 4.53 12.41
CA GLY A 642 38.83 5.42 12.22
C GLY A 642 38.52 6.85 12.65
N LEU A 643 39.46 7.52 13.32
CA LEU A 643 39.35 8.92 13.73
C LEU A 643 40.27 9.79 12.86
N VAL A 644 39.74 10.85 12.25
CA VAL A 644 40.52 11.83 11.49
C VAL A 644 40.50 13.17 12.25
N MET A 645 41.67 13.78 12.44
CA MET A 645 41.81 15.10 13.05
C MET A 645 41.87 16.20 11.98
N PRO A 646 41.38 17.42 12.27
CA PRO A 646 41.33 18.50 11.28
C PRO A 646 42.72 19.09 11.00
N TYR A 647 42.88 19.61 9.79
CA TYR A 647 43.92 20.56 9.40
C TYR A 647 43.25 21.77 8.74
N GLU A 648 43.73 22.97 9.03
CA GLU A 648 43.31 24.20 8.33
C GLU A 648 44.12 24.39 7.05
N THR A 649 43.50 24.97 6.02
CA THR A 649 44.17 25.48 4.82
C THR A 649 43.54 26.80 4.38
N GLU A 650 44.32 27.88 4.41
CA GLU A 650 43.95 29.14 3.77
C GLU A 650 44.01 29.00 2.24
N MET A 651 43.16 29.73 1.52
CA MET A 651 43.33 30.01 0.09
C MET A 651 43.29 31.52 -0.15
N THR A 652 44.27 32.01 -0.92
CA THR A 652 44.41 33.42 -1.30
C THR A 652 43.86 33.66 -2.71
N ASP A 653 43.19 34.79 -2.92
CA ASP A 653 42.60 35.17 -4.21
C ASP A 653 43.60 35.26 -5.38
N SER A 654 43.16 34.87 -6.58
CA SER A 654 43.57 35.55 -7.82
C SER A 654 42.51 35.40 -8.93
N LEU A 655 42.07 36.54 -9.48
CA LEU A 655 41.08 36.65 -10.54
C LEU A 655 41.73 36.51 -11.93
N GLU A 656 41.96 35.28 -12.45
CA GLU A 656 42.37 35.12 -13.86
C GLU A 656 42.08 33.73 -14.48
N GLN A 657 40.79 33.36 -14.70
CA GLN A 657 40.48 32.17 -15.54
C GLN A 657 39.12 32.09 -16.25
N CYS A 658 38.34 33.16 -16.37
CA CYS A 658 37.00 33.13 -17.00
C CYS A 658 36.96 32.71 -18.49
N ALA A 659 38.11 32.58 -19.16
CA ALA A 659 38.19 32.06 -20.53
C ALA A 659 38.16 30.52 -20.64
N GLY A 660 38.46 29.78 -19.55
CA GLY A 660 38.53 28.31 -19.59
C GLY A 660 37.16 27.62 -19.57
N PHE A 661 36.21 28.19 -18.83
CA PHE A 661 34.91 27.55 -18.52
C PHE A 661 34.04 27.28 -19.76
N ALA A 662 34.01 28.23 -20.71
CA ALA A 662 33.22 28.10 -21.94
C ALA A 662 33.73 26.97 -22.86
N LEU A 663 35.04 26.72 -22.89
CA LEU A 663 35.62 25.62 -23.68
C LEU A 663 35.41 24.26 -23.00
N MET A 664 35.39 24.23 -21.66
CA MET A 664 35.06 23.04 -20.90
C MET A 664 33.65 22.56 -21.20
N LEU A 665 32.65 23.45 -21.14
CA LEU A 665 31.23 23.12 -21.38
C LEU A 665 30.99 22.49 -22.76
N LEU A 666 31.65 22.96 -23.82
CA LEU A 666 31.47 22.41 -25.18
C LEU A 666 31.95 20.96 -25.34
N PHE A 667 32.88 20.49 -24.52
CA PHE A 667 33.31 19.08 -24.49
C PHE A 667 32.66 18.27 -23.38
N TYR A 668 32.41 18.88 -22.22
CA TYR A 668 31.75 18.22 -21.10
C TYR A 668 30.27 18.01 -21.34
N VAL A 669 29.50 18.91 -21.98
CA VAL A 669 28.05 18.68 -22.18
C VAL A 669 27.77 17.45 -23.06
N PRO A 670 28.44 17.19 -24.20
CA PRO A 670 28.26 15.95 -24.94
C PRO A 670 28.72 14.71 -24.17
N LEU A 671 29.83 14.80 -23.41
CA LEU A 671 30.31 13.69 -22.56
C LEU A 671 29.39 13.44 -21.36
N LEU A 672 28.79 14.48 -20.78
CA LEU A 672 27.86 14.41 -19.66
C LEU A 672 26.49 13.95 -20.15
N ILE A 673 26.03 14.35 -21.33
CA ILE A 673 24.84 13.78 -21.96
C ILE A 673 25.09 12.30 -22.30
N ALA A 674 26.27 11.92 -22.79
CA ALA A 674 26.62 10.51 -23.02
C ALA A 674 26.82 9.71 -21.72
N TYR A 675 27.30 10.35 -20.65
CA TYR A 675 27.47 9.75 -19.31
C TYR A 675 26.13 9.62 -18.59
N VAL A 676 25.26 10.63 -18.67
CA VAL A 676 23.87 10.57 -18.19
C VAL A 676 23.03 9.66 -19.07
N TRP A 677 23.24 9.57 -20.38
CA TRP A 677 22.59 8.54 -21.21
C TRP A 677 23.13 7.15 -20.92
N SER A 678 24.41 6.95 -20.63
CA SER A 678 24.93 5.63 -20.25
C SER A 678 24.61 5.27 -18.80
N ILE A 679 24.40 6.24 -17.91
CA ILE A 679 23.78 6.04 -16.59
C ILE A 679 22.30 5.75 -16.76
N VAL A 680 21.49 6.60 -17.38
CA VAL A 680 20.04 6.36 -17.59
C VAL A 680 19.80 5.08 -18.37
N TRP A 681 20.63 4.75 -19.36
CA TRP A 681 20.59 3.44 -20.02
C TRP A 681 21.00 2.35 -19.04
N ALA A 682 22.13 2.41 -18.35
CA ALA A 682 22.52 1.40 -17.34
C ALA A 682 21.57 1.31 -16.12
N TYR A 683 20.74 2.33 -15.84
CA TYR A 683 19.84 2.41 -14.69
C TYR A 683 18.43 1.97 -15.07
N ARG A 684 17.98 2.28 -16.30
CA ARG A 684 16.80 1.67 -16.95
C ARG A 684 17.07 0.20 -17.28
N ASP A 685 18.30 -0.13 -17.66
CA ASP A 685 18.80 -1.48 -17.89
C ASP A 685 19.11 -2.21 -16.57
N ALA A 686 19.49 -1.56 -15.48
CA ALA A 686 19.57 -2.20 -14.14
C ALA A 686 18.18 -2.40 -13.50
N ARG A 687 17.21 -1.52 -13.76
CA ARG A 687 15.81 -1.75 -13.36
C ARG A 687 15.10 -2.78 -14.27
N GLY A 688 15.54 -2.94 -15.53
CA GLY A 688 14.97 -3.87 -16.52
C GLY A 688 15.68 -5.21 -16.69
N ARG A 689 16.99 -5.32 -16.44
CA ARG A 689 17.76 -6.58 -16.45
C ARG A 689 17.98 -7.08 -15.04
N GLY A 690 17.27 -8.13 -14.67
CA GLY A 690 17.68 -9.00 -13.58
C GLY A 690 17.27 -8.59 -12.17
N LYS A 691 16.21 -7.76 -12.02
CA LYS A 691 15.32 -7.88 -10.85
C LYS A 691 14.65 -9.26 -10.92
N PRO A 692 15.02 -10.25 -10.07
CA PRO A 692 14.84 -11.63 -10.47
C PRO A 692 13.80 -12.34 -9.57
N PRO A 693 13.12 -13.37 -10.10
CA PRO A 693 11.76 -13.68 -9.63
C PRO A 693 11.73 -14.63 -8.44
N VAL A 694 10.77 -14.39 -7.55
CA VAL A 694 10.23 -15.41 -6.65
C VAL A 694 9.58 -16.53 -7.48
N LEU A 695 9.77 -17.80 -7.07
CA LEU A 695 9.13 -18.96 -7.70
C LEU A 695 8.06 -19.58 -6.78
N VAL A 696 6.79 -19.25 -7.03
CA VAL A 696 5.62 -19.85 -6.38
C VAL A 696 4.94 -20.83 -7.34
N ALA A 697 4.59 -22.01 -6.86
CA ALA A 697 3.76 -22.94 -7.63
C ALA A 697 2.28 -22.70 -7.36
N LEU A 698 1.45 -22.82 -8.39
CA LEU A 698 0.06 -22.37 -8.31
C LEU A 698 -0.96 -23.49 -8.09
N LEU A 699 -0.62 -24.77 -8.27
CA LEU A 699 -1.55 -25.89 -8.11
C LEU A 699 -1.11 -26.82 -6.95
N TRP A 700 -1.28 -28.14 -7.12
CA TRP A 700 -1.05 -29.16 -6.09
C TRP A 700 0.37 -29.75 -6.09
N GLY A 701 1.37 -29.00 -6.56
CA GLY A 701 2.78 -29.39 -6.52
C GLY A 701 3.29 -30.06 -7.79
N ASP A 702 4.58 -30.42 -7.75
CA ASP A 702 5.33 -31.06 -8.84
C ASP A 702 5.36 -30.30 -10.19
N GLU A 703 5.08 -28.99 -10.21
CA GLU A 703 5.03 -28.13 -11.42
C GLU A 703 6.40 -27.81 -12.04
N ALA A 704 7.34 -28.75 -12.02
CA ALA A 704 8.70 -28.63 -12.60
C ALA A 704 9.55 -27.44 -12.11
N LYS A 705 9.13 -26.72 -11.05
CA LYS A 705 9.80 -25.55 -10.44
C LYS A 705 11.32 -25.63 -10.46
N GLY A 706 11.90 -26.74 -10.02
CA GLY A 706 13.35 -26.95 -9.97
C GLY A 706 14.09 -26.61 -11.27
N LYS A 707 13.49 -26.87 -12.45
CA LYS A 707 14.08 -26.51 -13.75
C LYS A 707 14.16 -24.99 -13.96
N LEU A 708 13.22 -24.22 -13.42
CA LEU A 708 13.26 -22.76 -13.41
C LEU A 708 14.23 -22.25 -12.34
N VAL A 709 14.26 -22.85 -11.14
CA VAL A 709 15.23 -22.48 -10.11
C VAL A 709 16.65 -22.67 -10.63
N ASP A 710 16.94 -23.81 -11.29
CA ASP A 710 18.21 -24.14 -11.96
C ASP A 710 18.57 -23.10 -13.04
N LEU A 711 17.66 -22.85 -13.99
CA LEU A 711 17.84 -21.84 -15.06
C LEU A 711 18.11 -20.41 -14.53
N LEU A 712 17.54 -20.07 -13.38
CA LEU A 712 17.63 -18.74 -12.78
C LEU A 712 18.77 -18.59 -11.77
N THR A 713 19.21 -19.68 -11.13
CA THR A 713 20.21 -19.69 -10.06
C THR A 713 21.51 -18.95 -10.43
N PRO A 714 22.14 -19.14 -11.62
CA PRO A 714 23.34 -18.41 -12.02
C PRO A 714 23.19 -16.88 -12.16
N ARG A 715 21.97 -16.35 -12.03
CA ARG A 715 21.65 -14.91 -12.08
C ARG A 715 21.38 -14.32 -10.69
N HIS A 716 21.58 -15.08 -9.62
CA HIS A 716 21.28 -14.69 -8.25
C HIS A 716 22.50 -14.76 -7.33
N ASP A 717 22.43 -14.02 -6.23
CA ASP A 717 23.44 -14.04 -5.17
C ASP A 717 23.03 -15.01 -4.04
N PHE A 718 21.71 -15.19 -3.84
CA PHE A 718 21.11 -16.10 -2.86
C PHE A 718 20.01 -16.99 -3.47
N VAL A 719 19.86 -18.22 -2.96
CA VAL A 719 18.72 -19.12 -3.22
C VAL A 719 18.13 -19.59 -1.88
N VAL A 720 16.88 -19.24 -1.61
CA VAL A 720 16.28 -19.27 -0.27
C VAL A 720 15.08 -20.19 -0.25
N ARG A 721 15.21 -21.30 0.50
CA ARG A 721 14.10 -22.22 0.76
C ARG A 721 13.40 -21.80 2.05
N TYR A 722 12.18 -21.30 1.91
CA TYR A 722 11.48 -20.58 2.99
C TYR A 722 10.48 -21.43 3.79
N GLN A 723 10.06 -22.61 3.31
CA GLN A 723 9.06 -23.45 3.97
C GLN A 723 9.12 -24.94 3.54
N GLY A 724 8.31 -25.76 4.21
CA GLY A 724 8.26 -27.21 4.02
C GLY A 724 9.42 -27.90 4.73
N GLY A 725 9.83 -29.05 4.22
CA GLY A 725 11.02 -29.77 4.69
C GLY A 725 11.49 -30.75 3.63
N ALA A 726 12.01 -31.90 4.06
CA ALA A 726 12.41 -33.01 3.17
C ALA A 726 11.24 -33.73 2.48
N ASN A 727 10.09 -33.07 2.28
CA ASN A 727 8.85 -33.64 1.72
C ASN A 727 8.56 -33.22 0.27
N ALA A 728 9.19 -32.14 -0.21
CA ALA A 728 9.35 -31.92 -1.64
C ALA A 728 10.60 -32.64 -2.14
N GLY A 729 10.72 -32.81 -3.45
CA GLY A 729 11.96 -33.19 -4.11
C GLY A 729 12.01 -32.59 -5.50
N HIS A 730 13.12 -31.95 -5.84
CA HIS A 730 13.34 -31.42 -7.18
C HIS A 730 14.49 -32.19 -7.87
N THR A 731 14.44 -32.26 -9.20
CA THR A 731 15.54 -32.78 -10.02
C THR A 731 16.09 -31.63 -10.85
N VAL A 732 17.40 -31.43 -10.80
CA VAL A 732 18.13 -30.34 -11.48
C VAL A 732 19.33 -30.92 -12.25
N VAL A 733 19.76 -30.26 -13.32
CA VAL A 733 20.66 -30.84 -14.33
C VAL A 733 21.81 -29.87 -14.64
N VAL A 734 22.78 -29.81 -13.73
CA VAL A 734 23.93 -28.90 -13.80
C VAL A 734 25.13 -29.61 -14.44
N GLY A 735 25.68 -29.01 -15.49
CA GLY A 735 26.80 -29.58 -16.25
C GLY A 735 26.46 -30.86 -17.04
N GLY A 736 25.17 -31.21 -17.15
CA GLY A 736 24.69 -32.49 -17.69
C GLY A 736 24.52 -33.60 -16.64
N GLU A 737 24.97 -33.38 -15.41
CA GLU A 737 24.80 -34.33 -14.30
C GLU A 737 23.47 -34.14 -13.56
N VAL A 738 22.86 -35.24 -13.13
CA VAL A 738 21.51 -35.25 -12.55
C VAL A 738 21.58 -35.30 -11.03
N TYR A 739 21.10 -34.23 -10.39
CA TYR A 739 21.01 -34.10 -8.93
C TYR A 739 19.55 -34.17 -8.47
N LYS A 740 19.31 -34.76 -7.30
CA LYS A 740 17.98 -34.98 -6.71
C LYS A 740 17.99 -34.54 -5.25
N LEU A 741 17.68 -33.27 -5.02
CA LEU A 741 17.65 -32.70 -3.67
C LEU A 741 16.21 -32.70 -3.15
N SER A 742 16.07 -32.98 -1.85
CA SER A 742 14.79 -32.99 -1.14
C SER A 742 14.75 -32.00 0.01
N LEU A 743 15.89 -31.58 0.56
CA LEU A 743 15.97 -30.64 1.68
C LEU A 743 16.86 -29.44 1.41
N LEU A 744 18.01 -29.61 0.76
CA LEU A 744 18.86 -28.50 0.35
C LEU A 744 18.17 -27.63 -0.73
N PRO A 745 18.42 -26.31 -0.80
CA PRO A 745 17.99 -25.47 -1.92
C PRO A 745 18.79 -25.80 -3.19
N SER A 746 18.20 -25.65 -4.38
CA SER A 746 18.86 -26.10 -5.62
C SER A 746 20.18 -25.38 -5.91
N GLY A 747 20.33 -24.14 -5.45
CA GLY A 747 21.53 -23.32 -5.67
C GLY A 747 22.80 -23.84 -5.01
N VAL A 748 22.72 -24.87 -4.14
CA VAL A 748 23.87 -25.34 -3.36
C VAL A 748 24.97 -25.95 -4.23
N ILE A 749 24.61 -26.39 -5.44
CA ILE A 749 25.50 -26.97 -6.45
C ILE A 749 26.11 -25.92 -7.40
N THR A 750 25.75 -24.65 -7.28
CA THR A 750 26.28 -23.56 -8.11
C THR A 750 27.34 -22.77 -7.34
N GLU A 751 28.56 -22.72 -7.87
CA GLU A 751 29.65 -21.96 -7.26
C GLU A 751 29.34 -20.45 -7.24
N GLY A 752 29.62 -19.81 -6.10
CA GLY A 752 29.35 -18.37 -5.88
C GLY A 752 27.95 -18.02 -5.38
N VAL A 753 27.01 -18.96 -5.32
CA VAL A 753 25.62 -18.72 -4.89
C VAL A 753 25.40 -19.16 -3.43
N THR A 754 24.81 -18.30 -2.61
CA THR A 754 24.54 -18.60 -1.19
C THR A 754 23.16 -19.24 -1.02
N SER A 755 23.12 -20.52 -0.68
CA SER A 755 21.88 -21.28 -0.46
C SER A 755 21.46 -21.26 1.00
N VAL A 756 20.21 -20.86 1.26
CA VAL A 756 19.70 -20.60 2.62
C VAL A 756 18.49 -21.49 2.94
N ILE A 757 18.56 -22.19 4.08
CA ILE A 757 17.43 -22.87 4.71
C ILE A 757 16.97 -22.01 5.91
N THR A 758 15.75 -21.47 5.87
CA THR A 758 15.27 -20.46 6.84
C THR A 758 14.53 -21.07 8.05
N GLY A 759 14.18 -20.23 9.03
CA GLY A 759 13.37 -20.61 10.20
C GLY A 759 11.92 -21.06 9.89
N GLY A 760 11.46 -20.84 8.66
CA GLY A 760 10.20 -21.36 8.14
C GLY A 760 10.24 -22.86 7.80
N VAL A 761 11.42 -23.42 7.52
CA VAL A 761 11.63 -24.83 7.15
C VAL A 761 11.69 -25.73 8.40
N VAL A 762 11.15 -26.95 8.26
CA VAL A 762 11.40 -28.07 9.19
C VAL A 762 12.54 -28.95 8.65
N ILE A 763 13.69 -28.92 9.31
CA ILE A 763 14.93 -29.56 8.86
C ILE A 763 15.08 -30.97 9.45
N ASN A 764 15.39 -31.95 8.60
CA ASN A 764 15.85 -33.28 9.02
C ASN A 764 17.39 -33.28 8.98
N PRO A 765 18.11 -33.27 10.13
CA PRO A 765 19.57 -33.18 10.14
C PRO A 765 20.23 -34.36 9.42
N ALA A 766 19.70 -35.57 9.57
CA ALA A 766 20.23 -36.76 8.91
C ALA A 766 20.14 -36.64 7.38
N LYS A 767 19.00 -36.19 6.83
CA LYS A 767 18.85 -36.03 5.37
C LYS A 767 19.62 -34.82 4.83
N ALA A 768 19.82 -33.77 5.62
CA ALA A 768 20.68 -32.65 5.25
C ALA A 768 22.15 -33.10 5.11
N ILE A 769 22.63 -33.92 6.06
CA ILE A 769 23.97 -34.51 6.04
C ILE A 769 24.12 -35.52 4.88
N GLU A 770 23.12 -36.36 4.65
CA GLU A 770 23.08 -37.30 3.51
C GLU A 770 23.16 -36.58 2.16
N GLU A 771 22.40 -35.49 1.96
CA GLU A 771 22.50 -34.67 0.74
C GLU A 771 23.85 -33.95 0.62
N LEU A 772 24.44 -33.48 1.72
CA LEU A 772 25.79 -32.89 1.72
C LEU A 772 26.87 -33.91 1.35
N ASP A 773 26.80 -35.13 1.89
CA ASP A 773 27.75 -36.22 1.60
C ASP A 773 27.59 -36.72 0.15
N GLU A 774 26.36 -36.82 -0.37
CA GLU A 774 26.10 -37.12 -1.79
C GLU A 774 26.72 -36.05 -2.72
N LEU A 775 26.60 -34.76 -2.40
CA LEU A 775 27.19 -33.68 -3.19
C LEU A 775 28.72 -33.66 -3.10
N ALA A 776 29.28 -33.83 -1.90
CA ALA A 776 30.72 -33.91 -1.69
C ALA A 776 31.35 -35.10 -2.44
N SER A 777 30.64 -36.24 -2.52
CA SER A 777 31.08 -37.42 -3.29
C SER A 777 31.20 -37.19 -4.80
N ARG A 778 30.62 -36.09 -5.31
CA ARG A 778 30.64 -35.68 -6.73
C ARG A 778 31.55 -34.47 -7.00
N ASP A 779 32.45 -34.12 -6.06
CA ASP A 779 33.33 -32.95 -6.13
C ASP A 779 32.59 -31.61 -6.32
N VAL A 780 31.39 -31.48 -5.72
CA VAL A 780 30.72 -30.19 -5.60
C VAL A 780 31.42 -29.36 -4.52
N ARG A 781 32.14 -28.33 -4.93
CA ARG A 781 33.03 -27.55 -4.06
C ARG A 781 32.32 -26.39 -3.38
N GLY A 782 32.86 -25.96 -2.25
CA GLY A 782 32.40 -24.76 -1.53
C GLY A 782 31.16 -24.96 -0.64
N LEU A 783 30.65 -26.17 -0.46
CA LEU A 783 29.42 -26.47 0.31
C LEU A 783 29.36 -25.79 1.70
N GLU A 784 30.47 -25.77 2.45
CA GLU A 784 30.58 -25.07 3.75
C GLU A 784 30.37 -23.55 3.65
N LYS A 785 30.81 -22.93 2.56
CA LYS A 785 30.62 -21.50 2.29
C LYS A 785 29.21 -21.25 1.76
N ASN A 786 28.79 -22.02 0.76
CA ASN A 786 27.57 -21.79 0.00
C ASN A 786 26.30 -22.08 0.82
N LEU A 787 26.25 -23.17 1.61
CA LEU A 787 25.06 -23.53 2.39
C LEU A 787 25.02 -22.81 3.75
N LYS A 788 23.87 -22.21 4.06
CA LYS A 788 23.53 -21.56 5.34
C LYS A 788 22.20 -22.10 5.87
N ILE A 789 22.13 -22.34 7.17
CA ILE A 789 21.00 -22.98 7.86
C ILE A 789 20.60 -22.10 9.05
N SER A 790 19.31 -21.82 9.19
CA SER A 790 18.78 -21.01 10.28
C SER A 790 18.96 -21.71 11.63
N ASP A 791 19.54 -20.99 12.58
CA ASP A 791 19.45 -21.30 14.01
C ASP A 791 17.99 -21.51 14.49
N ARG A 792 17.03 -20.84 13.85
CA ARG A 792 15.59 -20.91 14.14
C ARG A 792 14.84 -21.99 13.34
N ALA A 793 15.51 -22.72 12.42
CA ALA A 793 14.90 -23.85 11.71
C ALA A 793 14.49 -24.94 12.71
N HIS A 794 13.28 -25.47 12.56
CA HIS A 794 12.73 -26.45 13.51
C HIS A 794 13.14 -27.87 13.12
N VAL A 795 13.59 -28.66 14.09
CA VAL A 795 14.26 -29.93 13.86
C VAL A 795 13.25 -31.08 13.87
N ILE A 796 13.27 -31.89 12.81
CA ILE A 796 12.48 -33.12 12.73
C ILE A 796 13.16 -34.20 13.57
N MET A 797 12.61 -34.44 14.76
CA MET A 797 13.08 -35.43 15.74
C MET A 797 12.42 -36.81 15.53
N PRO A 798 12.95 -37.91 16.10
CA PRO A 798 12.44 -39.27 15.82
C PRO A 798 10.99 -39.52 16.23
N TRP A 799 10.51 -38.83 17.27
CA TRP A 799 9.10 -38.89 17.67
C TRP A 799 8.15 -38.28 16.64
N HIS A 800 8.58 -37.29 15.85
CA HIS A 800 7.75 -36.75 14.77
C HIS A 800 7.46 -37.81 13.70
N PHE A 801 8.42 -38.68 13.35
CA PHE A 801 8.17 -39.79 12.41
C PHE A 801 7.23 -40.84 12.99
N ALA A 802 7.26 -41.08 14.30
CA ALA A 802 6.34 -42.00 14.96
C ALA A 802 4.91 -41.42 15.04
N GLU A 803 4.78 -40.14 15.39
CA GLU A 803 3.50 -39.42 15.41
C GLU A 803 2.89 -39.28 14.01
N ASP A 804 3.70 -39.02 12.96
CA ASP A 804 3.24 -38.90 11.57
C ASP A 804 2.68 -40.24 11.06
N ARG A 805 3.35 -41.36 11.33
CA ARG A 805 2.83 -42.70 11.02
C ARG A 805 1.56 -43.04 11.80
N ALA A 806 1.49 -42.67 13.08
CA ALA A 806 0.30 -42.90 13.90
C ALA A 806 -0.90 -42.11 13.38
N LEU A 807 -0.71 -40.85 12.98
CA LEU A 807 -1.74 -40.01 12.34
C LEU A 807 -2.17 -40.58 11.00
N ASP A 808 -1.23 -40.88 10.10
CA ASP A 808 -1.48 -41.38 8.73
C ASP A 808 -2.18 -42.78 8.75
N SER A 809 -2.08 -43.52 9.86
CA SER A 809 -2.82 -44.77 10.08
C SER A 809 -4.25 -44.62 10.62
N ASN A 810 -4.65 -43.42 11.09
CA ASN A 810 -5.99 -43.13 11.62
C ASN A 810 -6.77 -42.25 10.62
N THR A 811 -7.69 -42.84 9.85
CA THR A 811 -8.45 -42.12 8.82
C THR A 811 -9.59 -41.27 9.39
N SER A 812 -9.76 -40.07 8.83
CA SER A 812 -11.00 -39.28 8.91
C SER A 812 -11.92 -39.71 7.77
N ASP A 813 -13.12 -40.18 8.08
CA ASP A 813 -14.18 -40.52 7.10
C ASP A 813 -13.77 -41.48 5.96
N GLY A 814 -12.74 -42.31 6.22
CA GLY A 814 -12.22 -43.31 5.28
C GLY A 814 -11.16 -42.81 4.30
N GLU A 815 -10.95 -41.50 4.16
CA GLU A 815 -9.82 -40.94 3.41
C GLU A 815 -8.64 -40.62 4.35
N ASN A 816 -7.43 -40.87 3.85
CA ASN A 816 -6.20 -40.39 4.46
C ASN A 816 -5.71 -39.15 3.71
N ILE A 817 -5.16 -38.17 4.43
CA ILE A 817 -4.38 -37.05 3.87
C ILE A 817 -3.28 -37.59 2.94
N GLY A 818 -2.65 -38.70 3.33
CA GLY A 818 -1.58 -39.37 2.59
C GLY A 818 -0.26 -38.64 2.76
N THR A 819 0.21 -38.54 4.00
CA THR A 819 1.42 -37.78 4.32
C THR A 819 2.66 -38.46 3.73
N THR A 820 3.79 -37.74 3.70
CA THR A 820 5.07 -38.34 3.29
C THR A 820 5.67 -39.25 4.36
N GLN A 821 5.06 -39.35 5.55
CA GLN A 821 5.58 -40.03 6.75
C GLN A 821 7.00 -39.58 7.16
N ARG A 822 7.34 -38.31 6.88
CA ARG A 822 8.66 -37.68 7.11
C ARG A 822 8.69 -36.76 8.34
N GLY A 823 7.67 -36.80 9.19
CA GLY A 823 7.59 -36.03 10.44
C GLY A 823 7.21 -34.55 10.27
N ILE A 824 6.78 -34.14 9.07
CA ILE A 824 6.53 -32.73 8.73
C ILE A 824 5.39 -32.14 9.57
N GLY A 825 4.22 -32.79 9.54
CA GLY A 825 3.02 -32.33 10.24
C GLY A 825 3.23 -32.23 11.75
N PRO A 826 3.73 -33.29 12.42
CA PRO A 826 4.08 -33.23 13.84
C PRO A 826 5.14 -32.18 14.19
N CYS A 827 6.15 -31.95 13.34
CA CYS A 827 7.16 -30.92 13.59
C CYS A 827 6.56 -29.49 13.51
N TYR A 828 5.69 -29.22 12.53
CA TYR A 828 4.94 -27.95 12.47
C TYR A 828 3.90 -27.82 13.59
N ARG A 829 3.25 -28.92 14.00
CA ARG A 829 2.37 -28.97 15.17
C ARG A 829 3.13 -28.58 16.44
N ASP A 830 4.35 -29.11 16.64
CA ASP A 830 5.18 -28.76 17.78
C ASP A 830 5.74 -27.34 17.69
N LYS A 831 6.07 -26.82 16.49
CA LYS A 831 6.40 -25.40 16.25
C LYS A 831 5.29 -24.45 16.75
N VAL A 832 4.02 -24.72 16.42
CA VAL A 832 2.86 -23.94 16.89
C VAL A 832 2.55 -24.23 18.37
N GLY A 833 2.70 -25.48 18.80
CA GLY A 833 2.52 -25.93 20.19
C GLY A 833 3.55 -25.35 21.16
N ARG A 834 4.74 -24.96 20.66
CA ARG A 834 5.89 -24.37 21.36
C ARG A 834 6.58 -25.29 22.38
N SER A 835 5.83 -26.03 23.20
CA SER A 835 6.37 -26.79 24.35
C SER A 835 7.23 -28.01 24.02
N HIS A 836 7.11 -28.56 22.80
CA HIS A 836 7.87 -29.73 22.34
C HIS A 836 8.70 -29.45 21.07
N ALA A 837 8.77 -28.17 20.67
CA ALA A 837 9.62 -27.74 19.57
C ALA A 837 11.10 -27.85 19.95
N VAL A 838 11.91 -28.23 18.96
CA VAL A 838 13.38 -28.16 19.00
C VAL A 838 13.81 -27.39 17.75
N ARG A 839 14.73 -26.44 17.88
CA ARG A 839 15.32 -25.69 16.76
C ARG A 839 16.82 -25.96 16.67
N MET A 840 17.43 -25.66 15.53
CA MET A 840 18.86 -25.89 15.31
C MET A 840 19.76 -25.23 16.37
N GLY A 841 19.40 -24.02 16.84
CA GLY A 841 20.10 -23.33 17.93
C GLY A 841 20.03 -24.08 19.27
N ASP A 842 18.94 -24.80 19.52
CA ASP A 842 18.70 -25.52 20.78
C ASP A 842 19.58 -26.79 20.90
N LEU A 843 20.06 -27.35 19.77
CA LEU A 843 21.03 -28.46 19.74
C LEU A 843 22.42 -28.07 20.25
N TYR A 844 22.75 -26.77 20.24
CA TYR A 844 24.03 -26.24 20.74
C TYR A 844 23.94 -25.74 22.19
N ARG A 845 22.92 -26.19 22.93
CA ARG A 845 22.72 -25.84 24.35
C ARG A 845 23.13 -26.96 25.28
N ASP A 846 23.77 -26.58 26.38
CA ASP A 846 24.32 -27.50 27.39
C ASP A 846 23.23 -28.40 28.03
N ASP A 847 22.00 -27.92 28.08
CA ASP A 847 20.82 -28.60 28.61
C ASP A 847 20.00 -29.39 27.56
N PHE A 848 20.46 -29.47 26.30
CA PHE A 848 19.76 -30.18 25.21
C PHE A 848 19.36 -31.62 25.57
N ARG A 849 20.23 -32.37 26.26
CA ARG A 849 19.95 -33.74 26.73
C ARG A 849 18.73 -33.79 27.65
N ALA A 850 18.67 -32.92 28.65
CA ALA A 850 17.54 -32.83 29.58
C ALA A 850 16.26 -32.33 28.90
N THR A 851 16.37 -31.60 27.79
CA THR A 851 15.21 -31.22 26.94
C THR A 851 14.71 -32.41 26.12
N VAL A 852 15.59 -33.21 25.51
CA VAL A 852 15.22 -34.46 24.82
C VAL A 852 14.54 -35.46 25.77
N GLU A 853 15.09 -35.65 26.98
CA GLU A 853 14.51 -36.52 28.02
C GLU A 853 13.07 -36.10 28.38
N LYS A 854 12.82 -34.81 28.62
CA LYS A 854 11.47 -34.29 28.91
C LYS A 854 10.50 -34.50 27.74
N ILE A 855 10.91 -34.21 26.51
CA ILE A 855 10.04 -34.34 25.34
C ILE A 855 9.74 -35.81 25.04
N VAL A 856 10.72 -36.72 25.15
CA VAL A 856 10.49 -38.17 24.99
C VAL A 856 9.54 -38.70 26.07
N ALA A 857 9.70 -38.30 27.33
CA ALA A 857 8.79 -38.67 28.41
C ALA A 857 7.34 -38.18 28.18
N ALA A 858 7.16 -36.99 27.59
CA ALA A 858 5.84 -36.43 27.27
C ALA A 858 5.21 -37.05 26.00
N LYS A 859 6.00 -37.24 24.93
CA LYS A 859 5.52 -37.74 23.63
C LYS A 859 5.23 -39.24 23.63
N THR A 860 6.01 -40.05 24.35
CA THR A 860 5.85 -41.51 24.36
C THR A 860 4.42 -41.97 24.71
N PRO A 861 3.80 -41.59 25.84
CA PRO A 861 2.44 -42.05 26.16
C PRO A 861 1.38 -41.59 25.14
N VAL A 862 1.54 -40.39 24.58
CA VAL A 862 0.64 -39.85 23.54
C VAL A 862 0.71 -40.68 22.26
N ILE A 863 1.94 -40.95 21.77
CA ILE A 863 2.15 -41.72 20.54
C ILE A 863 1.73 -43.18 20.74
N THR A 864 1.99 -43.79 21.91
CA THR A 864 1.52 -45.15 22.23
C THR A 864 0.00 -45.23 22.18
N ALA A 865 -0.72 -44.24 22.74
CA ALA A 865 -2.18 -44.20 22.68
C ALA A 865 -2.71 -44.05 21.24
N MET A 866 -2.12 -43.16 20.45
CA MET A 866 -2.46 -42.98 19.02
C MET A 866 -2.14 -44.20 18.15
N SER A 867 -1.14 -44.99 18.54
CA SER A 867 -0.67 -46.20 17.82
C SER A 867 -1.36 -47.49 18.30
N GLY A 868 -2.56 -47.40 18.89
CA GLY A 868 -3.32 -48.56 19.35
C GLY A 868 -2.65 -49.37 20.47
N GLY A 869 -1.76 -48.75 21.25
CA GLY A 869 -0.98 -49.40 22.31
C GLY A 869 0.43 -49.86 21.89
N ALA A 870 0.85 -49.64 20.64
CA ALA A 870 2.21 -49.96 20.19
C ALA A 870 3.25 -48.96 20.75
N ASP A 871 4.32 -49.50 21.35
CA ASP A 871 5.46 -48.73 21.85
C ASP A 871 6.28 -48.11 20.70
N PRO A 872 6.49 -46.77 20.65
CA PRO A 872 7.28 -46.10 19.63
C PRO A 872 8.81 -46.28 19.78
N LYS A 873 9.30 -46.88 20.88
CA LYS A 873 10.71 -47.21 21.14
C LYS A 873 11.66 -45.99 21.07
N LEU A 874 11.30 -44.94 21.79
CA LEU A 874 12.05 -43.69 21.86
C LEU A 874 13.07 -43.73 23.01
N ASP A 875 14.35 -43.92 22.69
CA ASP A 875 15.47 -43.82 23.65
C ASP A 875 15.99 -42.37 23.71
N ALA A 876 15.74 -41.68 24.82
CA ALA A 876 16.14 -40.27 24.97
C ALA A 876 17.66 -40.06 24.91
N THR A 877 18.47 -40.99 25.44
CA THR A 877 19.93 -40.86 25.49
C THR A 877 20.50 -41.07 24.09
N ALA A 878 20.11 -42.14 23.40
CA ALA A 878 20.58 -42.43 22.05
C ALA A 878 20.14 -41.35 21.04
N ILE A 879 18.92 -40.80 21.19
CA ILE A 879 18.45 -39.67 20.37
C ILE A 879 19.29 -38.42 20.65
N ALA A 880 19.57 -38.09 21.90
CA ALA A 880 20.39 -36.92 22.23
C ALA A 880 21.83 -37.06 21.72
N ASP A 881 22.45 -38.23 21.86
CA ASP A 881 23.79 -38.51 21.31
C ASP A 881 23.83 -38.37 19.79
N GLN A 882 22.85 -38.95 19.09
CA GLN A 882 22.77 -38.88 17.63
C GLN A 882 22.60 -37.44 17.14
N TYR A 883 21.72 -36.65 17.77
CA TYR A 883 21.43 -35.29 17.32
C TYR A 883 22.54 -34.29 17.70
N LEU A 884 23.30 -34.53 18.77
CA LEU A 884 24.55 -33.80 19.04
C LEU A 884 25.63 -34.11 18.00
N ALA A 885 25.76 -35.37 17.56
CA ALA A 885 26.67 -35.71 16.46
C ALA A 885 26.28 -35.06 15.12
N PHE A 886 24.97 -34.93 14.84
CA PHE A 886 24.47 -34.14 13.71
C PHE A 886 24.73 -32.64 13.88
N ALA A 887 24.61 -32.10 15.09
CA ALA A 887 24.88 -30.69 15.40
C ALA A 887 26.33 -30.32 15.07
N GLU A 888 27.31 -31.11 15.52
CA GLU A 888 28.72 -30.84 15.20
C GLU A 888 29.02 -30.91 13.69
N ARG A 889 28.39 -31.84 12.96
CA ARG A 889 28.51 -31.90 11.49
C ARG A 889 27.88 -30.70 10.77
N LEU A 890 26.79 -30.14 11.30
CA LEU A 890 26.09 -28.99 10.69
C LEU A 890 26.59 -27.63 11.19
N ARG A 891 27.40 -27.58 12.25
CA ARG A 891 27.94 -26.36 12.88
C ARG A 891 28.54 -25.33 11.90
N PRO A 892 29.29 -25.70 10.82
CA PRO A 892 29.82 -24.72 9.86
C PRO A 892 28.75 -23.98 9.04
N HIS A 893 27.54 -24.54 8.96
CA HIS A 893 26.44 -24.00 8.16
C HIS A 893 25.42 -23.19 8.98
N VAL A 894 25.34 -23.39 10.30
CA VAL A 894 24.30 -22.75 11.12
C VAL A 894 24.65 -21.30 11.45
N CYS A 895 23.72 -20.39 11.16
CA CYS A 895 23.85 -18.96 11.44
C CYS A 895 22.49 -18.28 11.62
N ASP A 896 22.49 -16.98 11.97
CA ASP A 896 21.30 -16.15 11.86
C ASP A 896 21.01 -15.86 10.38
N THR A 897 20.13 -16.66 9.78
CA THR A 897 19.71 -16.45 8.39
C THR A 897 18.74 -15.29 8.22
N THR A 898 18.07 -14.83 9.28
CA THR A 898 17.11 -13.72 9.19
C THR A 898 17.86 -12.40 9.09
N GLU A 899 18.86 -12.19 9.95
CA GLU A 899 19.78 -11.05 9.82
C GLU A 899 20.49 -11.07 8.46
N MET A 900 21.07 -12.22 8.07
CA MET A 900 21.76 -12.39 6.78
C MET A 900 20.87 -12.02 5.57
N LEU A 901 19.60 -12.43 5.57
CA LEU A 901 18.69 -12.13 4.48
C LEU A 901 18.24 -10.66 4.49
N LEU A 902 17.99 -10.07 5.67
CA LEU A 902 17.69 -8.64 5.81
C LEU A 902 18.86 -7.79 5.27
N THR A 903 20.08 -8.02 5.76
CA THR A 903 21.28 -7.32 5.26
C THR A 903 21.50 -7.53 3.76
N ALA A 904 21.22 -8.73 3.23
CA ALA A 904 21.31 -8.99 1.79
C ALA A 904 20.28 -8.20 0.98
N ALA A 905 19.03 -8.14 1.44
CA ALA A 905 17.96 -7.41 0.77
C ALA A 905 18.14 -5.88 0.86
N GLU A 906 18.61 -5.37 2.00
CA GLU A 906 18.98 -3.96 2.20
C GLU A 906 20.19 -3.58 1.33
N ALA A 907 21.18 -4.47 1.18
CA ALA A 907 22.30 -4.32 0.25
C ALA A 907 21.97 -4.65 -1.22
N GLY A 908 20.68 -4.68 -1.59
CA GLY A 908 20.20 -4.83 -2.97
C GLY A 908 20.57 -6.15 -3.66
N LYS A 909 20.83 -7.22 -2.90
CA LYS A 909 21.22 -8.53 -3.45
C LYS A 909 20.05 -9.25 -4.12
N ARG A 910 20.37 -10.10 -5.09
CA ARG A 910 19.42 -10.87 -5.89
C ARG A 910 19.09 -12.17 -5.17
N ILE A 911 17.87 -12.26 -4.63
CA ILE A 911 17.41 -13.35 -3.77
C ILE A 911 16.33 -14.18 -4.50
N LEU A 912 16.67 -15.40 -4.90
CA LEU A 912 15.72 -16.37 -5.47
C LEU A 912 14.99 -17.07 -4.34
N PHE A 913 13.66 -17.11 -4.35
CA PHE A 913 12.89 -17.86 -3.36
C PHE A 913 12.39 -19.19 -3.95
N GLU A 914 12.83 -20.30 -3.36
CA GLU A 914 12.43 -21.65 -3.76
C GLU A 914 11.24 -22.14 -2.92
N GLY A 915 10.05 -22.15 -3.52
CA GLY A 915 8.85 -22.74 -2.92
C GLY A 915 8.80 -24.26 -3.02
N ALA A 916 8.64 -24.93 -1.88
CA ALA A 916 8.26 -26.35 -1.81
C ALA A 916 6.74 -26.55 -2.05
N GLN A 917 6.30 -27.75 -2.44
CA GLN A 917 4.89 -28.05 -2.76
C GLN A 917 4.30 -27.08 -3.80
N GLY A 918 3.05 -26.66 -3.65
CA GLY A 918 2.34 -25.69 -4.49
C GLY A 918 1.19 -25.05 -3.70
N SER A 919 0.67 -23.91 -4.15
CA SER A 919 -0.22 -23.04 -3.37
C SER A 919 -1.50 -23.75 -2.89
N LEU A 920 -2.08 -24.66 -3.68
CA LEU A 920 -3.28 -25.42 -3.28
C LEU A 920 -3.01 -26.54 -2.26
N LEU A 921 -1.75 -26.71 -1.84
CA LEU A 921 -1.34 -27.50 -0.68
C LEU A 921 -0.94 -26.64 0.53
N GLY A 922 -1.06 -25.30 0.48
CA GLY A 922 -0.77 -24.45 1.63
C GLY A 922 -1.75 -24.68 2.79
N VAL A 923 -1.28 -24.62 4.04
CA VAL A 923 -2.11 -24.98 5.21
C VAL A 923 -3.37 -24.11 5.38
N ASP A 924 -3.27 -22.80 5.09
CA ASP A 924 -4.35 -21.82 5.30
C ASP A 924 -5.24 -21.59 4.06
N HIS A 925 -4.73 -21.91 2.87
CA HIS A 925 -5.28 -21.47 1.57
C HIS A 925 -5.31 -22.59 0.51
N GLY A 926 -4.89 -23.79 0.87
CA GLY A 926 -5.02 -24.98 0.05
C GLY A 926 -6.33 -25.71 0.29
N THR A 927 -6.45 -26.92 -0.26
CA THR A 927 -7.64 -27.76 -0.13
C THR A 927 -7.69 -28.46 1.24
N TYR A 928 -7.73 -27.69 2.32
CA TYR A 928 -7.72 -28.17 3.71
C TYR A 928 -8.83 -29.21 3.95
N PRO A 929 -8.59 -30.33 4.67
CA PRO A 929 -7.38 -30.72 5.38
C PRO A 929 -6.31 -31.44 4.51
N PHE A 930 -6.54 -31.59 3.21
CA PHE A 930 -5.66 -32.31 2.28
C PHE A 930 -4.53 -31.38 1.77
N VAL A 931 -3.66 -30.96 2.69
CA VAL A 931 -2.63 -29.91 2.54
C VAL A 931 -1.33 -30.30 3.28
N THR A 932 -0.22 -29.59 3.01
CA THR A 932 0.96 -29.62 3.89
C THR A 932 0.74 -28.69 5.09
N SER A 933 1.45 -28.91 6.20
CA SER A 933 1.37 -28.07 7.41
C SER A 933 2.23 -26.79 7.32
N SER A 934 2.42 -26.28 6.11
CA SER A 934 3.21 -25.09 5.78
C SER A 934 2.47 -24.24 4.73
N ASN A 935 2.73 -22.93 4.68
CA ASN A 935 2.10 -22.07 3.67
C ASN A 935 2.99 -22.02 2.41
N SER A 936 2.50 -22.62 1.32
CA SER A 936 3.26 -22.81 0.07
C SER A 936 2.93 -21.80 -1.05
N SER A 937 2.26 -20.71 -0.68
CA SER A 937 1.88 -19.60 -1.57
C SER A 937 2.77 -18.37 -1.35
N GLY A 938 2.58 -17.30 -2.13
CA GLY A 938 3.35 -16.05 -2.02
C GLY A 938 3.33 -15.44 -0.61
N VAL A 939 2.17 -15.45 0.07
CA VAL A 939 2.04 -14.95 1.46
C VAL A 939 2.83 -15.79 2.49
N GLY A 940 3.26 -17.00 2.14
CA GLY A 940 4.14 -17.82 2.96
C GLY A 940 5.60 -17.33 3.00
N ILE A 941 6.02 -16.49 2.05
CA ILE A 941 7.43 -16.09 1.90
C ILE A 941 7.90 -15.17 3.03
N PRO A 942 7.19 -14.08 3.41
CA PRO A 942 7.65 -13.21 4.50
C PRO A 942 7.72 -13.95 5.84
N ASN A 943 6.68 -14.73 6.16
CA ASN A 943 6.60 -15.56 7.36
C ASN A 943 7.73 -16.61 7.40
N GLY A 944 7.97 -17.29 6.27
CA GLY A 944 8.96 -18.37 6.18
C GLY A 944 10.41 -17.87 6.20
N SER A 945 10.70 -16.73 5.60
CA SER A 945 12.07 -16.21 5.45
C SER A 945 12.49 -15.19 6.52
N GLY A 946 11.54 -14.41 7.04
CA GLY A 946 11.81 -13.22 7.85
C GLY A 946 12.04 -11.93 7.04
N LEU A 947 11.91 -11.97 5.71
CA LEU A 947 11.99 -10.78 4.86
C LEU A 947 10.63 -10.08 4.70
N PRO A 948 10.50 -8.78 5.01
CA PRO A 948 9.27 -8.02 4.75
C PRO A 948 8.83 -8.05 3.28
N ALA A 949 7.50 -8.03 3.05
CA ALA A 949 6.92 -8.19 1.72
C ALA A 949 7.40 -7.17 0.67
N ARG A 950 7.85 -5.97 1.08
CA ARG A 950 8.44 -4.94 0.19
C ARG A 950 9.70 -5.41 -0.59
N TYR A 951 10.36 -6.47 -0.13
CA TYR A 951 11.52 -7.08 -0.81
C TYR A 951 11.12 -8.20 -1.80
N ILE A 952 9.83 -8.48 -1.95
CA ILE A 952 9.29 -9.36 -3.00
C ILE A 952 8.92 -8.46 -4.18
N ASN A 953 9.81 -8.35 -5.16
CA ASN A 953 9.66 -7.38 -6.27
C ASN A 953 9.13 -7.96 -7.59
N HIS A 954 9.05 -9.29 -7.72
CA HIS A 954 8.45 -9.97 -8.86
C HIS A 954 8.17 -11.45 -8.50
N THR A 955 6.97 -11.95 -8.76
CA THR A 955 6.56 -13.35 -8.52
C THR A 955 6.20 -14.04 -9.84
N LEU A 956 7.02 -15.02 -10.23
CA LEU A 956 6.75 -15.90 -11.36
C LEU A 956 5.95 -17.11 -10.87
N GLY A 957 4.69 -17.18 -11.29
CA GLY A 957 3.76 -18.26 -10.97
C GLY A 957 3.98 -19.48 -11.84
N VAL A 958 4.42 -20.58 -11.26
CA VAL A 958 4.76 -21.81 -12.01
C VAL A 958 3.56 -22.75 -12.04
N VAL A 959 3.17 -23.15 -13.26
CA VAL A 959 2.05 -24.06 -13.52
C VAL A 959 2.45 -25.08 -14.57
N LYS A 960 1.81 -26.25 -14.59
CA LYS A 960 1.84 -27.16 -15.75
C LYS A 960 0.76 -26.76 -16.76
N ALA A 961 0.92 -27.16 -18.01
CA ALA A 961 -0.14 -27.05 -19.03
C ALA A 961 -1.39 -27.94 -18.75
N TYR A 962 -1.37 -28.73 -17.68
CA TYR A 962 -2.46 -29.60 -17.23
C TYR A 962 -2.34 -29.76 -15.70
N SER A 963 -3.37 -30.26 -15.02
CA SER A 963 -3.35 -30.36 -13.56
C SER A 963 -2.84 -31.72 -13.08
N THR A 964 -2.08 -31.76 -11.98
CA THR A 964 -1.67 -33.00 -11.30
C THR A 964 -1.81 -32.88 -9.80
N ARG A 965 -2.28 -33.94 -9.12
CA ARG A 965 -2.41 -34.00 -7.65
C ARG A 965 -1.73 -35.25 -7.07
N VAL A 966 -1.11 -35.08 -5.91
CA VAL A 966 -0.54 -36.16 -5.08
C VAL A 966 -1.33 -36.24 -3.77
N GLY A 967 -1.67 -37.47 -3.33
CA GLY A 967 -2.44 -37.69 -2.10
C GLY A 967 -3.96 -37.61 -2.26
N GLY A 968 -4.67 -37.64 -1.12
CA GLY A 968 -6.13 -37.62 -1.03
C GLY A 968 -6.76 -36.25 -1.34
N GLY A 969 -8.07 -36.14 -1.14
CA GLY A 969 -8.83 -34.89 -1.31
C GLY A 969 -9.36 -34.63 -2.73
N PRO A 970 -10.24 -33.60 -2.88
CA PRO A 970 -10.91 -33.30 -4.14
C PRO A 970 -9.96 -32.82 -5.24
N PHE A 971 -10.35 -33.07 -6.48
CA PHE A 971 -9.62 -32.64 -7.68
C PHE A 971 -10.62 -32.40 -8.83
N PRO A 972 -11.19 -31.20 -8.99
CA PRO A 972 -12.34 -30.95 -9.87
C PRO A 972 -12.14 -31.32 -11.35
N THR A 973 -10.90 -31.28 -11.84
CA THR A 973 -10.58 -31.56 -13.25
C THR A 973 -10.00 -32.96 -13.51
N GLU A 974 -9.98 -33.83 -12.50
CA GLU A 974 -9.43 -35.19 -12.60
C GLU A 974 -10.01 -36.00 -13.77
N GLN A 975 -9.13 -36.68 -14.51
CA GLN A 975 -9.48 -37.52 -15.64
C GLN A 975 -9.12 -38.97 -15.34
N ASP A 976 -10.04 -39.74 -14.74
CA ASP A 976 -9.88 -41.20 -14.59
C ASP A 976 -10.32 -41.94 -15.86
N ASN A 977 -9.63 -41.62 -16.97
CA ASN A 977 -9.95 -42.07 -18.32
C ASN A 977 -8.69 -42.12 -19.21
N ALA A 978 -8.88 -42.38 -20.51
CA ALA A 978 -7.79 -42.46 -21.48
C ALA A 978 -6.95 -41.17 -21.60
N ASP A 979 -7.57 -39.99 -21.52
CA ASP A 979 -6.88 -38.70 -21.60
C ASP A 979 -5.97 -38.50 -20.38
N GLY A 980 -6.49 -38.77 -19.18
CA GLY A 980 -5.69 -38.66 -17.95
C GLY A 980 -4.57 -39.70 -17.84
N GLN A 981 -4.76 -40.91 -18.36
CA GLN A 981 -3.68 -41.89 -18.49
C GLN A 981 -2.63 -41.45 -19.51
N LYS A 982 -3.04 -40.88 -20.64
CA LYS A 982 -2.14 -40.35 -21.67
C LYS A 982 -1.31 -39.17 -21.15
N LEU A 983 -1.94 -38.19 -20.47
CA LEU A 983 -1.25 -37.12 -19.75
C LEU A 983 -0.24 -37.66 -18.72
N ARG A 984 -0.62 -38.71 -17.98
CA ARG A 984 0.24 -39.37 -16.98
C ARG A 984 1.48 -40.01 -17.60
N ASP A 985 1.33 -40.69 -18.73
CA ASP A 985 2.43 -41.39 -19.38
C ASP A 985 3.35 -40.45 -20.18
N GLN A 986 2.78 -39.50 -20.94
CA GLN A 986 3.56 -38.47 -21.64
C GLN A 986 4.31 -37.54 -20.65
N GLY A 987 3.67 -37.17 -19.54
CA GLY A 987 4.28 -36.35 -18.49
C GLY A 987 5.19 -37.11 -17.52
N ASN A 988 5.29 -38.44 -17.62
CA ASN A 988 5.99 -39.30 -16.65
C ASN A 988 5.58 -39.00 -15.19
N GLU A 989 4.27 -38.89 -14.97
CA GLU A 989 3.68 -38.42 -13.72
C GLU A 989 3.60 -39.51 -12.65
N TYR A 990 4.77 -40.00 -12.26
CA TYR A 990 5.00 -41.03 -11.27
C TYR A 990 5.97 -40.53 -10.18
N GLY A 991 5.66 -40.79 -8.92
CA GLY A 991 6.48 -40.33 -7.79
C GLY A 991 7.92 -40.81 -7.87
N THR A 992 8.90 -39.91 -7.86
CA THR A 992 10.32 -40.22 -8.10
C THR A 992 10.90 -41.27 -7.15
N VAL A 993 10.47 -41.25 -5.87
CA VAL A 993 10.87 -42.20 -4.83
C VAL A 993 9.85 -43.34 -4.66
N THR A 994 8.56 -43.03 -4.61
CA THR A 994 7.50 -43.99 -4.26
C THR A 994 6.94 -44.79 -5.43
N LYS A 995 7.21 -44.35 -6.68
CA LYS A 995 6.69 -44.89 -7.95
C LYS A 995 5.16 -44.99 -8.06
N ARG A 996 4.41 -44.42 -7.12
CA ARG A 996 2.95 -44.29 -7.21
C ARG A 996 2.59 -43.35 -8.37
N PRO A 997 1.58 -43.68 -9.21
CA PRO A 997 1.07 -42.76 -10.21
C PRO A 997 0.46 -41.52 -9.53
N ARG A 998 0.61 -40.36 -10.15
CA ARG A 998 -0.14 -39.16 -9.75
C ARG A 998 -1.53 -39.18 -10.36
N ARG A 999 -2.44 -38.42 -9.74
CA ARG A 999 -3.75 -38.09 -10.30
C ARG A 999 -3.54 -36.99 -11.32
N CYS A 1000 -4.10 -37.15 -12.52
CA CYS A 1000 -3.93 -36.22 -13.64
C CYS A 1000 -5.30 -35.69 -14.08
N GLY A 1001 -5.32 -34.45 -14.57
CA GLY A 1001 -6.55 -33.78 -14.98
C GLY A 1001 -6.29 -32.63 -15.93
N TRP A 1002 -7.36 -32.10 -16.53
CA TRP A 1002 -7.28 -30.90 -17.38
C TRP A 1002 -6.89 -29.66 -16.57
N LEU A 1003 -6.43 -28.59 -17.23
CA LEU A 1003 -6.00 -27.38 -16.52
C LEU A 1003 -7.20 -26.69 -15.86
N ASP A 1004 -7.06 -26.38 -14.57
CA ASP A 1004 -8.08 -25.68 -13.78
C ASP A 1004 -7.76 -24.19 -13.67
N THR A 1005 -8.37 -23.36 -14.53
CA THR A 1005 -8.13 -21.90 -14.49
C THR A 1005 -8.85 -21.20 -13.34
N VAL A 1006 -9.88 -21.82 -12.73
CA VAL A 1006 -10.53 -21.28 -11.53
C VAL A 1006 -9.58 -21.36 -10.34
N ALA A 1007 -8.98 -22.54 -10.14
CA ALA A 1007 -8.00 -22.78 -9.10
C ALA A 1007 -6.69 -22.00 -9.34
N LEU A 1008 -6.21 -21.97 -10.60
CA LEU A 1008 -5.02 -21.21 -11.01
C LEU A 1008 -5.19 -19.70 -10.80
N ARG A 1009 -6.36 -19.14 -11.10
CA ARG A 1009 -6.63 -17.71 -10.91
C ARG A 1009 -6.76 -17.34 -9.44
N TYR A 1010 -7.37 -18.20 -8.63
CA TYR A 1010 -7.40 -18.02 -7.18
C TYR A 1010 -5.98 -17.93 -6.61
N THR A 1011 -5.10 -18.85 -6.97
CA THR A 1011 -3.72 -18.87 -6.46
C THR A 1011 -2.80 -17.85 -7.09
N ALA A 1012 -3.01 -17.45 -8.35
CA ALA A 1012 -2.29 -16.34 -8.97
C ALA A 1012 -2.58 -15.00 -8.26
N ARG A 1013 -3.85 -14.75 -7.89
CA ARG A 1013 -4.24 -13.59 -7.08
C ARG A 1013 -3.65 -13.66 -5.66
N LEU A 1014 -3.83 -14.80 -4.98
CA LEU A 1014 -3.30 -15.03 -3.62
C LEU A 1014 -1.78 -14.87 -3.53
N GLY A 1015 -1.07 -15.37 -4.54
CA GLY A 1015 0.40 -15.39 -4.56
C GLY A 1015 1.05 -14.07 -4.94
N GLY A 1016 0.27 -13.05 -5.34
CA GLY A 1016 0.83 -11.81 -5.90
C GLY A 1016 1.62 -12.05 -7.18
N VAL A 1017 1.13 -12.93 -8.06
CA VAL A 1017 1.81 -13.33 -9.30
C VAL A 1017 1.80 -12.19 -10.32
N ASP A 1018 2.95 -11.92 -10.93
CA ASP A 1018 3.09 -10.93 -12.02
C ASP A 1018 3.00 -11.59 -13.40
N ALA A 1019 3.59 -12.78 -13.56
CA ALA A 1019 3.62 -13.55 -14.81
C ALA A 1019 3.61 -15.07 -14.56
N ILE A 1020 3.22 -15.87 -15.54
CA ILE A 1020 3.03 -17.32 -15.44
C ILE A 1020 4.05 -18.08 -16.30
N ALA A 1021 4.75 -19.02 -15.68
CA ALA A 1021 5.57 -20.00 -16.39
C ALA A 1021 4.76 -21.28 -16.64
N VAL A 1022 4.29 -21.47 -17.88
CA VAL A 1022 3.60 -22.68 -18.32
C VAL A 1022 4.62 -23.77 -18.67
N MET A 1023 4.68 -24.81 -17.83
CA MET A 1023 5.60 -25.94 -17.93
C MET A 1023 4.93 -27.17 -18.56
N LEU A 1024 5.72 -28.05 -19.19
CA LEU A 1024 5.27 -29.32 -19.78
C LEU A 1024 4.17 -29.15 -20.85
N LEU A 1025 4.26 -28.10 -21.68
CA LEU A 1025 3.33 -27.85 -22.80
C LEU A 1025 3.43 -28.95 -23.88
N ASP A 1026 4.62 -29.54 -24.04
CA ASP A 1026 4.92 -30.70 -24.89
C ASP A 1026 4.09 -31.95 -24.56
N VAL A 1027 3.59 -32.08 -23.33
CA VAL A 1027 2.71 -33.19 -22.91
C VAL A 1027 1.31 -33.09 -23.54
N LEU A 1028 0.91 -31.92 -24.03
CA LEU A 1028 -0.35 -31.74 -24.76
C LEU A 1028 -0.23 -32.04 -26.28
N SER A 1029 0.97 -32.33 -26.79
CA SER A 1029 1.14 -32.76 -28.18
C SER A 1029 0.51 -34.14 -28.44
N GLY A 1030 -0.15 -34.27 -29.59
CA GLY A 1030 -0.87 -35.46 -30.03
C GLY A 1030 -2.30 -35.56 -29.49
N PHE A 1031 -2.90 -34.48 -28.97
CA PHE A 1031 -4.33 -34.39 -28.68
C PHE A 1031 -5.07 -33.67 -29.81
N ASP A 1032 -6.23 -34.16 -30.22
CA ASP A 1032 -7.08 -33.49 -31.22
C ASP A 1032 -7.88 -32.32 -30.61
N GLU A 1033 -8.32 -32.50 -29.36
CA GLU A 1033 -9.05 -31.53 -28.55
C GLU A 1033 -8.42 -31.47 -27.16
N ILE A 1034 -8.20 -30.26 -26.64
CA ILE A 1034 -7.67 -29.98 -25.31
C ILE A 1034 -8.74 -29.24 -24.51
N LYS A 1035 -8.91 -29.57 -23.23
CA LYS A 1035 -9.91 -28.92 -22.38
C LYS A 1035 -9.29 -28.08 -21.28
N ILE A 1036 -9.92 -26.94 -20.99
CA ILE A 1036 -9.63 -26.06 -19.85
C ILE A 1036 -10.90 -25.92 -19.02
N CYS A 1037 -10.82 -26.07 -17.70
CA CYS A 1037 -11.91 -25.72 -16.81
C CYS A 1037 -11.91 -24.19 -16.58
N ASN A 1038 -12.94 -23.50 -17.06
CA ASN A 1038 -13.08 -22.03 -17.00
C ASN A 1038 -14.04 -21.55 -15.89
N ALA A 1039 -14.79 -22.48 -15.30
CA ALA A 1039 -15.74 -22.23 -14.23
C ALA A 1039 -16.11 -23.55 -13.53
N TYR A 1040 -16.76 -23.45 -12.38
CA TYR A 1040 -17.41 -24.58 -11.70
C TYR A 1040 -18.93 -24.44 -11.76
N GLU A 1041 -19.64 -25.56 -11.69
CA GLU A 1041 -21.05 -25.62 -11.29
C GLU A 1041 -21.12 -26.21 -9.87
N LEU A 1042 -21.68 -25.46 -8.91
CA LEU A 1042 -21.95 -25.92 -7.55
C LEU A 1042 -23.45 -25.81 -7.28
N ASP A 1043 -24.07 -26.93 -6.91
CA ASP A 1043 -25.50 -27.03 -6.56
C ASP A 1043 -26.43 -26.33 -7.58
N GLY A 1044 -26.10 -26.47 -8.88
CA GLY A 1044 -26.83 -25.89 -10.01
C GLY A 1044 -26.48 -24.45 -10.40
N LYS A 1045 -25.59 -23.78 -9.64
CA LYS A 1045 -25.13 -22.41 -9.93
C LYS A 1045 -23.73 -22.42 -10.54
N LYS A 1046 -23.55 -21.72 -11.68
CA LYS A 1046 -22.22 -21.49 -12.26
C LYS A 1046 -21.46 -20.44 -11.46
N THR A 1047 -20.22 -20.73 -11.07
CA THR A 1047 -19.32 -19.85 -10.33
C THR A 1047 -17.91 -19.88 -10.92
N ASN A 1048 -17.11 -18.84 -10.68
CA ASN A 1048 -15.70 -18.77 -11.02
C ASN A 1048 -14.83 -18.37 -9.80
N VAL A 1049 -15.39 -18.60 -8.61
CA VAL A 1049 -14.74 -18.51 -7.30
C VAL A 1049 -14.34 -19.92 -6.87
N PHE A 1050 -13.12 -20.08 -6.37
CA PHE A 1050 -12.64 -21.35 -5.82
C PHE A 1050 -13.26 -21.59 -4.43
N PRO A 1051 -13.98 -22.70 -4.17
CA PRO A 1051 -14.59 -22.98 -2.87
C PRO A 1051 -13.54 -23.10 -1.75
N SER A 1052 -13.84 -22.49 -0.60
CA SER A 1052 -13.02 -22.61 0.62
C SER A 1052 -13.29 -23.90 1.39
N HIS A 1053 -14.51 -24.46 1.33
CA HIS A 1053 -14.87 -25.69 2.02
C HIS A 1053 -14.62 -26.93 1.15
N VAL A 1054 -14.00 -27.96 1.73
CA VAL A 1054 -13.59 -29.16 0.99
C VAL A 1054 -14.76 -29.95 0.41
N ASP A 1055 -15.90 -29.98 1.11
CA ASP A 1055 -17.09 -30.71 0.65
C ASP A 1055 -17.83 -29.99 -0.47
N ASP A 1056 -17.69 -28.67 -0.57
CA ASP A 1056 -18.15 -27.91 -1.74
C ASP A 1056 -17.23 -28.18 -2.93
N LEU A 1057 -15.91 -28.21 -2.69
CA LEU A 1057 -14.91 -28.61 -3.69
C LEU A 1057 -15.00 -30.10 -4.09
N ARG A 1058 -15.71 -30.95 -3.33
CA ARG A 1058 -16.12 -32.31 -3.72
C ARG A 1058 -17.40 -32.34 -4.57
N ARG A 1059 -18.30 -31.35 -4.43
CA ARG A 1059 -19.57 -31.26 -5.18
C ARG A 1059 -19.48 -30.45 -6.47
N VAL A 1060 -18.46 -29.59 -6.64
CA VAL A 1060 -18.27 -28.85 -7.89
C VAL A 1060 -18.11 -29.78 -9.09
N LYS A 1061 -18.74 -29.39 -10.20
CA LYS A 1061 -18.47 -29.96 -11.53
C LYS A 1061 -17.62 -28.96 -12.30
N ALA A 1062 -16.51 -29.40 -12.87
CA ALA A 1062 -15.73 -28.58 -13.79
C ALA A 1062 -16.52 -28.27 -15.08
N VAL A 1063 -16.64 -26.99 -15.42
CA VAL A 1063 -17.24 -26.52 -16.67
C VAL A 1063 -16.11 -26.28 -17.66
N TYR A 1064 -16.04 -27.13 -18.68
CA TYR A 1064 -14.96 -27.13 -19.65
C TYR A 1064 -15.22 -26.25 -20.86
N GLU A 1065 -14.13 -25.67 -21.35
CA GLU A 1065 -14.00 -25.09 -22.68
C GLU A 1065 -13.09 -26.00 -23.50
N SER A 1066 -13.49 -26.27 -24.75
CA SER A 1066 -12.70 -27.05 -25.70
C SER A 1066 -11.89 -26.14 -26.62
N LEU A 1067 -10.61 -26.45 -26.78
CA LEU A 1067 -9.68 -25.82 -27.71
C LEU A 1067 -9.14 -26.86 -28.68
N PRO A 1068 -8.81 -26.50 -29.94
CA PRO A 1068 -8.14 -27.41 -30.86
C PRO A 1068 -6.74 -27.73 -30.34
N GLY A 1069 -6.36 -29.02 -30.37
CA GLY A 1069 -5.02 -29.44 -30.01
C GLY A 1069 -4.03 -29.36 -31.17
N TRP A 1070 -2.88 -30.00 -31.02
CA TRP A 1070 -1.80 -30.04 -32.04
C TRP A 1070 -1.10 -31.39 -32.01
N SER A 1071 -0.42 -31.73 -33.10
CA SER A 1071 0.29 -33.00 -33.32
C SER A 1071 1.81 -32.88 -33.20
N GLU A 1072 2.31 -31.65 -33.29
CA GLU A 1072 3.72 -31.32 -33.49
C GLU A 1072 4.58 -31.48 -32.21
N ASP A 1073 5.83 -31.89 -32.38
CA ASP A 1073 6.80 -32.06 -31.29
C ASP A 1073 7.38 -30.69 -30.86
N LEU A 1074 7.10 -30.28 -29.63
CA LEU A 1074 7.56 -29.00 -29.07
C LEU A 1074 8.93 -29.10 -28.39
N THR A 1075 9.53 -30.28 -28.23
CA THR A 1075 10.78 -30.45 -27.48
C THR A 1075 11.98 -29.74 -28.12
N GLY A 1076 11.94 -29.53 -29.44
CA GLY A 1076 12.91 -28.76 -30.21
C GLY A 1076 12.74 -27.23 -30.15
N VAL A 1077 11.55 -26.71 -29.80
CA VAL A 1077 11.17 -25.30 -29.93
C VAL A 1077 11.97 -24.37 -29.00
N ARG A 1078 12.43 -23.21 -29.49
CA ARG A 1078 13.24 -22.25 -28.71
C ARG A 1078 12.75 -20.80 -28.74
N SER A 1079 11.81 -20.43 -29.62
CA SER A 1079 11.09 -19.15 -29.57
C SER A 1079 9.57 -19.36 -29.51
N MET A 1080 8.81 -18.29 -29.26
CA MET A 1080 7.34 -18.33 -29.35
C MET A 1080 6.86 -18.47 -30.79
N ASP A 1081 7.60 -17.94 -31.77
CA ASP A 1081 7.23 -17.95 -33.18
C ASP A 1081 7.39 -19.35 -33.82
N ASP A 1082 8.17 -20.23 -33.20
CA ASP A 1082 8.31 -21.65 -33.59
C ASP A 1082 7.17 -22.55 -33.05
N LEU A 1083 6.26 -22.03 -32.21
CA LEU A 1083 5.14 -22.81 -31.65
C LEU A 1083 3.99 -22.95 -32.67
N PRO A 1084 3.29 -24.10 -32.72
CA PRO A 1084 2.04 -24.22 -33.45
C PRO A 1084 1.00 -23.18 -33.00
N ALA A 1085 0.23 -22.63 -33.94
CA ALA A 1085 -0.76 -21.59 -33.65
C ALA A 1085 -1.78 -22.00 -32.57
N ASN A 1086 -2.12 -23.29 -32.48
CA ASN A 1086 -3.01 -23.83 -31.45
C ASN A 1086 -2.35 -23.87 -30.06
N ALA A 1087 -1.02 -24.07 -29.98
CA ALA A 1087 -0.26 -24.01 -28.72
C ALA A 1087 -0.11 -22.57 -28.23
N ILE A 1088 0.10 -21.61 -29.14
CA ILE A 1088 0.05 -20.16 -28.83
C ILE A 1088 -1.36 -19.77 -28.36
N GLY A 1089 -2.40 -20.23 -29.07
CA GLY A 1089 -3.80 -20.03 -28.68
C GLY A 1089 -4.12 -20.58 -27.29
N TYR A 1090 -3.57 -21.74 -26.93
CA TYR A 1090 -3.68 -22.32 -25.60
C TYR A 1090 -3.07 -21.43 -24.52
N ILE A 1091 -1.81 -20.99 -24.70
CA ILE A 1091 -1.12 -20.08 -23.76
C ILE A 1091 -1.92 -18.78 -23.60
N ASN A 1092 -2.31 -18.15 -24.71
CA ASN A 1092 -3.08 -16.90 -24.69
C ASN A 1092 -4.42 -17.05 -23.96
N ARG A 1093 -5.12 -18.19 -24.14
CA ARG A 1093 -6.40 -18.44 -23.46
C ARG A 1093 -6.23 -18.70 -21.96
N VAL A 1094 -5.15 -19.36 -21.55
CA VAL A 1094 -4.80 -19.50 -20.12
C VAL A 1094 -4.49 -18.13 -19.51
N SER A 1095 -3.71 -17.31 -20.21
CA SER A 1095 -3.38 -15.93 -19.80
C SER A 1095 -4.63 -15.07 -19.61
N GLU A 1096 -5.56 -15.09 -20.57
CA GLU A 1096 -6.82 -14.36 -20.53
C GLU A 1096 -7.73 -14.82 -19.37
N LEU A 1097 -7.92 -16.14 -19.21
CA LEU A 1097 -8.80 -16.69 -18.17
C LEU A 1097 -8.30 -16.41 -16.75
N VAL A 1098 -6.97 -16.32 -16.57
CA VAL A 1098 -6.31 -16.03 -15.28
C VAL A 1098 -6.12 -14.52 -15.06
N GLY A 1099 -6.02 -13.72 -16.13
CA GLY A 1099 -5.71 -12.30 -16.06
C GLY A 1099 -4.24 -12.01 -15.73
N ARG A 1100 -3.31 -12.83 -16.24
CA ARG A 1100 -1.85 -12.67 -16.08
C ARG A 1100 -1.10 -13.10 -17.35
N PRO A 1101 -0.01 -12.41 -17.74
CA PRO A 1101 0.85 -12.81 -18.86
C PRO A 1101 1.59 -14.13 -18.58
#